data_AF-A0A2N2N433-F1
#
_entry.id   AF-A0A2N2N433-F1
#
_cell.length_a   1.000
_cell.length_b   1.000
_cell.length_c   1.000
_cell.angle_alpha   90.00
_cell.angle_beta   90.00
_cell.angle_gamma   90.00
#
_symmetry.space_group_name_H-M   'P 1'
#
loop_
_entity.id
_entity.type
_entity.pdbx_description
1 polymer ?
#
loop_
_entity_poly.entity_id
_entity_poly.type
_entity_poly.pdbx_seq_one_letter_code
_entity_poly.pdbx_strand_id
1 'polypeptide(L)'
;MAYLEIRPGIYHIGDPTTQNGLACNPYLLIDQDEAVLFDPGSLLDIDKVLENIKNLISLDRISYIVLHHQDPDFCSAVPLLENQGLQAQIVTSWRAMTLIQYYAIKSPFYVIEEHKMRLQLKSGRTLSFISTPYLHFAGAFTTFDVVTKSLFSSDLFGAFSYNQTLFADEQYIDKMRAFHEHYMPSNSILRPVMDVLSLYEIDIILPQHGSIINTNIPDYIEALRTLECGTLLTPVKADLKQSGGYVMIFNEVYKRIVSLYPKKEVDSVFKSIKSLELKNDKIIGYKTDGETLWNKIFVEIKTLKGILWISVLEPFVKTLSATYDLPLPDVFVNTFDEMIVENKNLKEINSTLDQSIKAANNKLVKCQITGLYNEIFLRSLLIEELEKENWHDVGALVCINVDDFSDYKIQYGNQEERTVLNNMAYLLKEEFGQNTVYRLDFCDFALYLKGLNKQDLINKVEQFRSRQLNNDFYLGELTISAGIAFQNEIELDNPSIETTVNNYLFLALERLRIAEISGKNKVCFESNEEFRIQHNGKVLIVDTDSTNISLLRTFLEKEGIEVFSTDNGIDAFTLALENQPDIIVSELMLNKLDGFGLRTNLMNNSKTKDIEFIYLSYKKDDETVERAIKLGVTIILHKPYLLSELIGIVKKTIQDNRA
;
A
#
# COMPACT_ATOMS: atom_id res chain seq x y z
N MET A 1 -25.78 -17.43 -1.01
CA MET A 1 -25.70 -18.04 0.33
C MET A 1 -24.24 -17.96 0.74
N ALA A 2 -23.95 -17.53 1.97
CA ALA A 2 -22.58 -17.19 2.36
C ALA A 2 -21.72 -18.44 2.65
N TYR A 3 -22.33 -19.51 3.17
CA TYR A 3 -21.73 -20.84 3.41
C TYR A 3 -22.76 -21.95 3.15
N LEU A 4 -22.32 -23.22 3.04
CA LEU A 4 -23.18 -24.38 2.82
C LEU A 4 -22.77 -25.56 3.73
N GLU A 5 -23.72 -26.14 4.46
CA GLU A 5 -23.51 -27.42 5.15
C GLU A 5 -23.56 -28.57 4.14
N ILE A 6 -22.48 -29.34 4.04
CA ILE A 6 -22.33 -30.41 3.05
C ILE A 6 -22.58 -31.78 3.67
N ARG A 7 -22.19 -31.94 4.94
CA ARG A 7 -22.41 -33.13 5.78
C ARG A 7 -22.66 -32.66 7.21
N PRO A 8 -23.20 -33.51 8.10
CA PRO A 8 -23.46 -33.12 9.49
C PRO A 8 -22.23 -32.47 10.16
N GLY A 9 -22.34 -31.16 10.42
CA GLY A 9 -21.29 -30.34 11.03
C GLY A 9 -20.15 -29.92 10.09
N ILE A 10 -20.15 -30.29 8.82
CA ILE A 10 -19.10 -29.89 7.85
C ILE A 10 -19.66 -28.85 6.89
N TYR A 11 -19.03 -27.68 6.87
CA TYR A 11 -19.42 -26.53 6.08
C TYR A 11 -18.34 -26.18 5.06
N HIS A 12 -18.74 -25.85 3.83
CA HIS A 12 -17.91 -25.06 2.93
C HIS A 12 -18.17 -23.58 3.21
N ILE A 13 -17.08 -22.85 3.42
CA ILE A 13 -17.10 -21.47 3.91
C ILE A 13 -16.32 -20.51 2.99
N GLY A 14 -15.98 -20.95 1.78
CA GLY A 14 -15.31 -20.14 0.77
C GLY A 14 -16.26 -19.23 -0.01
N ASP A 15 -15.70 -18.32 -0.78
CA ASP A 15 -16.48 -17.48 -1.70
C ASP A 15 -16.63 -18.16 -3.08
N PRO A 16 -17.86 -18.55 -3.50
CA PRO A 16 -18.08 -19.14 -4.81
C PRO A 16 -17.91 -18.16 -5.98
N THR A 17 -17.66 -16.87 -5.71
CA THR A 17 -17.52 -15.82 -6.74
C THR A 17 -16.07 -15.49 -7.09
N THR A 18 -15.08 -16.03 -6.38
CA THR A 18 -13.66 -15.84 -6.66
C THR A 18 -13.22 -16.63 -7.91
N GLN A 19 -13.39 -16.06 -9.10
CA GLN A 19 -13.18 -16.74 -10.38
C GLN A 19 -11.79 -16.51 -10.98
N ASN A 20 -10.78 -17.25 -10.52
CA ASN A 20 -9.41 -17.18 -11.06
C ASN A 20 -8.85 -18.52 -11.62
N GLY A 21 -9.72 -19.52 -11.87
CA GLY A 21 -9.31 -20.81 -12.45
C GLY A 21 -8.75 -21.82 -11.46
N LEU A 22 -8.28 -21.36 -10.29
CA LEU A 22 -7.77 -22.16 -9.17
C LEU A 22 -8.26 -21.57 -7.84
N ALA A 23 -9.57 -21.64 -7.61
CA ALA A 23 -10.18 -21.15 -6.36
C ALA A 23 -9.89 -22.11 -5.19
N CYS A 24 -9.81 -21.56 -3.98
CA CYS A 24 -9.60 -22.32 -2.75
C CYS A 24 -10.95 -22.65 -2.09
N ASN A 25 -11.07 -23.85 -1.55
CA ASN A 25 -12.24 -24.36 -0.83
C ASN A 25 -11.86 -24.56 0.65
N PRO A 26 -12.06 -23.54 1.50
CA PRO A 26 -11.95 -23.72 2.94
C PRO A 26 -13.15 -24.46 3.50
N TYR A 27 -12.89 -25.38 4.41
CA TYR A 27 -13.92 -26.16 5.10
C TYR A 27 -13.84 -26.00 6.61
N LEU A 28 -14.99 -25.97 7.27
CA LEU A 28 -15.10 -25.90 8.71
C LEU A 28 -15.89 -27.11 9.22
N LEU A 29 -15.27 -27.89 10.11
CA LEU A 29 -15.95 -28.93 10.88
C LEU A 29 -16.31 -28.36 12.26
N ILE A 30 -17.58 -28.36 12.60
CA ILE A 30 -18.12 -28.04 13.92
C ILE A 30 -18.58 -29.34 14.57
N ASP A 31 -18.03 -29.64 15.74
CA ASP A 31 -18.35 -30.80 16.55
C ASP A 31 -18.68 -30.35 17.98
N GLN A 32 -19.97 -30.12 18.22
CA GLN A 32 -20.47 -29.51 19.46
C GLN A 32 -19.88 -28.11 19.69
N ASP A 33 -19.12 -27.91 20.78
CA ASP A 33 -18.50 -26.64 21.15
C ASP A 33 -17.04 -26.49 20.66
N GLU A 34 -16.57 -27.40 19.81
CA GLU A 34 -15.22 -27.40 19.24
C GLU A 34 -15.27 -27.44 17.71
N ALA A 35 -14.34 -26.73 17.06
CA ALA A 35 -14.24 -26.70 15.60
C ALA A 35 -12.82 -26.90 15.07
N VAL A 36 -12.75 -27.41 13.84
CA VAL A 36 -11.54 -27.64 13.05
C VAL A 36 -11.69 -26.94 11.70
N LEU A 37 -10.75 -26.06 11.38
CA LEU A 37 -10.67 -25.37 10.10
C LEU A 37 -9.66 -26.09 9.19
N PHE A 38 -10.05 -26.44 7.96
CA PHE A 38 -9.18 -27.11 7.00
C PHE A 38 -8.83 -26.15 5.87
N ASP A 39 -7.53 -26.05 5.55
CA ASP A 39 -6.96 -25.25 4.46
C ASP A 39 -7.70 -23.90 4.30
N PRO A 40 -7.41 -22.90 5.17
CA PRO A 40 -8.30 -21.77 5.51
C PRO A 40 -8.62 -20.79 4.37
N GLY A 41 -8.27 -21.09 3.13
CA GLY A 41 -8.55 -20.26 1.97
C GLY A 41 -7.49 -19.20 1.73
N SER A 42 -7.69 -18.42 0.68
CA SER A 42 -6.67 -17.50 0.16
C SER A 42 -6.72 -16.16 0.87
N LEU A 43 -5.59 -15.45 0.86
CA LEU A 43 -5.56 -14.01 1.15
C LEU A 43 -6.55 -13.21 0.30
N LEU A 44 -6.89 -13.71 -0.89
CA LEU A 44 -7.81 -13.05 -1.81
C LEU A 44 -9.26 -13.05 -1.34
N ASP A 45 -9.67 -14.01 -0.51
CA ASP A 45 -11.06 -14.19 -0.07
C ASP A 45 -11.21 -14.39 1.46
N ILE A 46 -10.13 -14.17 2.22
CA ILE A 46 -10.08 -14.40 3.67
C ILE A 46 -11.13 -13.62 4.47
N ASP A 47 -11.50 -12.41 4.04
CA ASP A 47 -12.52 -11.60 4.70
C ASP A 47 -13.89 -12.31 4.65
N LYS A 48 -14.21 -12.94 3.52
CA LYS A 48 -15.44 -13.70 3.34
C LYS A 48 -15.43 -14.97 4.17
N VAL A 49 -14.30 -15.68 4.18
CA VAL A 49 -14.10 -16.87 5.01
C VAL A 49 -14.30 -16.51 6.49
N LEU A 50 -13.71 -15.41 6.96
CA LEU A 50 -13.85 -14.95 8.34
C LEU A 50 -15.29 -14.54 8.68
N GLU A 51 -15.98 -13.85 7.78
CA GLU A 51 -17.40 -13.53 7.93
C GLU A 51 -18.24 -14.81 8.08
N ASN A 52 -17.99 -15.80 7.23
CA ASN A 52 -18.68 -17.09 7.26
C ASN A 52 -18.42 -17.87 8.55
N ILE A 53 -17.16 -17.88 9.02
CA ILE A 53 -16.79 -18.47 10.30
C ILE A 53 -17.56 -17.79 11.43
N LYS A 54 -17.52 -16.46 11.53
CA LYS A 54 -18.17 -15.68 12.61
C LYS A 54 -19.69 -15.89 12.64
N ASN A 55 -20.31 -16.16 11.49
CA ASN A 55 -21.73 -16.48 11.39
C ASN A 55 -22.09 -17.91 11.85
N LEU A 56 -21.12 -18.82 11.87
CA LEU A 56 -21.30 -20.23 12.24
C LEU A 56 -20.87 -20.53 13.68
N ILE A 57 -19.73 -19.98 14.11
CA ILE A 57 -19.14 -20.26 15.42
C ILE A 57 -18.25 -19.10 15.89
N SER A 58 -18.10 -18.95 17.20
CA SER A 58 -17.14 -18.00 17.78
C SER A 58 -15.69 -18.46 17.57
N LEU A 59 -14.78 -17.52 17.35
CA LEU A 59 -13.38 -17.83 16.99
C LEU A 59 -12.62 -18.60 18.08
N ASP A 60 -12.98 -18.39 19.35
CA ASP A 60 -12.41 -19.08 20.52
C ASP A 60 -12.74 -20.59 20.57
N ARG A 61 -13.72 -21.03 19.77
CA ARG A 61 -14.10 -22.45 19.68
C ARG A 61 -13.36 -23.21 18.58
N ILE A 62 -12.65 -22.52 17.69
CA ILE A 62 -11.79 -23.16 16.69
C ILE A 62 -10.51 -23.60 17.39
N SER A 63 -10.41 -24.89 17.69
CA SER A 63 -9.27 -25.44 18.44
C SER A 63 -8.12 -25.86 17.54
N TYR A 64 -8.39 -26.13 16.26
CA TYR A 64 -7.40 -26.64 15.31
C TYR A 64 -7.54 -25.99 13.93
N ILE A 65 -6.41 -25.67 13.31
CA ILE A 65 -6.31 -25.38 11.88
C ILE A 65 -5.45 -26.47 11.25
N VAL A 66 -6.03 -27.25 10.33
CA VAL A 66 -5.31 -28.27 9.56
C VAL A 66 -4.76 -27.64 8.29
N LEU A 67 -3.44 -27.75 8.12
CA LEU A 67 -2.72 -27.34 6.92
C LEU A 67 -2.13 -28.59 6.28
N HIS A 68 -2.74 -29.05 5.19
CA HIS A 68 -2.38 -30.34 4.56
C HIS A 68 -0.99 -30.32 3.89
N HIS A 69 -0.51 -29.15 3.49
CA HIS A 69 0.84 -28.89 3.00
C HIS A 69 1.20 -27.41 3.17
N GLN A 70 2.35 -26.97 2.64
CA GLN A 70 2.93 -25.65 2.90
C GLN A 70 2.62 -24.56 1.86
N ASP A 71 1.64 -24.76 0.96
CA ASP A 71 1.44 -23.80 -0.13
C ASP A 71 0.92 -22.45 0.35
N PRO A 72 1.30 -21.37 -0.37
CA PRO A 72 0.95 -20.01 0.01
C PRO A 72 -0.54 -19.70 -0.16
N ASP A 73 -1.25 -20.44 -0.99
CA ASP A 73 -2.65 -20.21 -1.32
C ASP A 73 -3.61 -20.43 -0.14
N PHE A 74 -3.19 -21.12 0.93
CA PHE A 74 -3.93 -21.15 2.20
C PHE A 74 -3.06 -20.92 3.46
N CYS A 75 -1.76 -21.24 3.46
CA CYS A 75 -0.93 -21.01 4.66
C CYS A 75 -0.78 -19.52 4.99
N SER A 76 -0.77 -18.67 3.96
CA SER A 76 -0.60 -17.21 4.13
C SER A 76 -1.78 -16.52 4.81
N ALA A 77 -2.94 -17.17 4.88
CA ALA A 77 -4.12 -16.64 5.58
C ALA A 77 -4.04 -16.79 7.11
N VAL A 78 -3.24 -17.73 7.62
CA VAL A 78 -3.18 -18.05 9.06
C VAL A 78 -2.78 -16.84 9.92
N PRO A 79 -1.72 -16.07 9.59
CA PRO A 79 -1.35 -14.88 10.38
C PRO A 79 -2.47 -13.83 10.46
N LEU A 80 -3.32 -13.71 9.42
CA LEU A 80 -4.46 -12.80 9.46
C LEU A 80 -5.55 -13.30 10.40
N LEU A 81 -5.84 -14.60 10.39
CA LEU A 81 -6.76 -15.21 11.34
C LEU A 81 -6.28 -15.02 12.78
N GLU A 82 -4.98 -15.16 13.04
CA GLU A 82 -4.37 -14.89 14.35
C GLU A 82 -4.55 -13.42 14.77
N ASN A 83 -4.33 -12.48 13.85
CA ASN A 83 -4.53 -11.05 14.10
C ASN A 83 -5.99 -10.68 14.38
N GLN A 84 -6.95 -11.50 13.91
CA GLN A 84 -8.38 -11.37 14.20
C GLN A 84 -8.80 -12.03 15.52
N GLY A 85 -7.84 -12.61 16.26
CA GLY A 85 -8.04 -13.22 17.57
C GLY A 85 -8.31 -14.72 17.55
N LEU A 86 -8.17 -15.40 16.40
CA LEU A 86 -8.27 -16.86 16.33
C LEU A 86 -7.01 -17.48 16.96
N GLN A 87 -7.20 -18.28 18.02
CA GLN A 87 -6.13 -19.00 18.71
C GLN A 87 -6.37 -20.51 18.62
N ALA A 88 -5.67 -21.18 17.69
CA ALA A 88 -5.81 -22.61 17.44
C ALA A 88 -4.44 -23.30 17.39
N GLN A 89 -4.39 -24.63 17.48
CA GLN A 89 -3.18 -25.39 17.16
C GLN A 89 -3.10 -25.67 15.66
N ILE A 90 -1.90 -25.57 15.09
CA ILE A 90 -1.66 -25.84 13.68
C ILE A 90 -1.32 -27.31 13.48
N VAL A 91 -2.25 -28.05 12.89
CA VAL A 91 -2.12 -29.48 12.61
C VAL A 91 -1.47 -29.66 11.25
N THR A 92 -0.26 -30.22 11.22
CA THR A 92 0.47 -30.45 9.97
C THR A 92 1.56 -31.53 10.12
N SER A 93 2.22 -31.91 9.02
CA SER A 93 3.36 -32.84 9.05
C SER A 93 4.63 -32.14 9.51
N TRP A 94 5.57 -32.89 10.10
CA TRP A 94 6.87 -32.32 10.50
C TRP A 94 7.61 -31.69 9.30
N ARG A 95 7.42 -32.25 8.10
CA ARG A 95 8.04 -31.75 6.86
C ARG A 95 7.44 -30.41 6.45
N ALA A 96 6.12 -30.29 6.42
CA ALA A 96 5.45 -29.04 6.07
C ALA A 96 5.70 -27.95 7.12
N MET A 97 5.71 -28.30 8.42
CA MET A 97 6.02 -27.39 9.53
C MET A 97 7.32 -26.62 9.31
N THR A 98 8.37 -27.26 8.77
CA THR A 98 9.68 -26.60 8.53
C THR A 98 9.58 -25.38 7.61
N LEU A 99 8.58 -25.33 6.73
CA LEU A 99 8.36 -24.22 5.80
C LEU A 99 7.23 -23.31 6.27
N ILE A 100 6.14 -23.88 6.80
CA ILE A 100 4.96 -23.15 7.28
C ILE A 100 5.32 -22.08 8.32
N GLN A 101 6.29 -22.35 9.20
CA GLN A 101 6.76 -21.37 10.20
C GLN A 101 7.22 -20.03 9.61
N TYR A 102 7.68 -20.00 8.35
CA TYR A 102 8.15 -18.77 7.70
C TYR A 102 7.04 -17.82 7.26
N TYR A 103 5.76 -18.23 7.35
CA TYR A 103 4.63 -17.31 7.24
C TYR A 103 4.43 -16.45 8.49
N ALA A 104 5.32 -16.55 9.49
CA ALA A 104 5.24 -15.85 10.77
C ALA A 104 4.02 -16.24 11.63
N ILE A 105 3.60 -17.51 11.50
CA ILE A 105 2.56 -18.12 12.32
C ILE A 105 3.05 -18.23 13.78
N LYS A 106 2.23 -17.77 14.72
CA LYS A 106 2.54 -17.75 16.16
C LYS A 106 1.97 -18.95 16.90
N SER A 107 0.94 -19.57 16.34
CA SER A 107 0.22 -20.70 16.90
C SER A 107 1.12 -21.93 17.06
N PRO A 108 0.95 -22.73 18.14
CA PRO A 108 1.74 -23.93 18.36
C PRO A 108 1.39 -25.02 17.34
N PHE A 109 2.37 -25.86 17.02
CA PHE A 109 2.20 -26.97 16.08
C PHE A 109 1.75 -28.26 16.76
N TYR A 110 0.80 -28.95 16.13
CA TYR A 110 0.41 -30.34 16.37
C TYR A 110 0.98 -31.18 15.21
N VAL A 111 2.09 -31.87 15.46
CA VAL A 111 2.81 -32.64 14.44
C VAL A 111 2.18 -34.03 14.30
N ILE A 112 1.49 -34.29 13.18
CA ILE A 112 0.63 -35.49 13.04
C ILE A 112 1.38 -36.82 13.27
N GLU A 113 2.66 -36.90 12.92
CA GLU A 113 3.48 -38.10 13.11
C GLU A 113 3.73 -38.42 14.59
N GLU A 114 3.90 -37.39 15.43
CA GLU A 114 4.07 -37.54 16.88
C GLU A 114 2.78 -38.05 17.55
N HIS A 115 1.64 -37.83 16.88
CA HIS A 115 0.31 -38.18 17.33
C HIS A 115 -0.30 -39.39 16.61
N LYS A 116 0.54 -40.28 16.05
CA LYS A 116 0.11 -41.52 15.39
C LYS A 116 -0.90 -41.28 14.27
N MET A 117 -0.76 -40.17 13.55
CA MET A 117 -1.61 -39.80 12.41
C MET A 117 -3.09 -39.65 12.77
N ARG A 118 -3.38 -39.18 14.00
CA ARG A 118 -4.77 -38.97 14.46
C ARG A 118 -4.92 -37.68 15.25
N LEU A 119 -6.12 -37.13 15.22
CA LEU A 119 -6.59 -36.08 16.10
C LEU A 119 -7.93 -36.50 16.69
N GLN A 120 -8.05 -36.46 18.02
CA GLN A 120 -9.30 -36.74 18.72
C GLN A 120 -9.86 -35.45 19.29
N LEU A 121 -11.09 -35.12 18.91
CA LEU A 121 -11.84 -33.98 19.41
C LEU A 121 -12.44 -34.28 20.78
N LYS A 122 -12.88 -33.24 21.50
CA LYS A 122 -13.44 -33.33 22.87
C LYS A 122 -14.66 -34.26 22.96
N SER A 123 -15.44 -34.38 21.89
CA SER A 123 -16.59 -35.29 21.82
C SER A 123 -16.20 -36.78 21.75
N GLY A 124 -14.94 -37.08 21.42
CA GLY A 124 -14.44 -38.40 21.06
C GLY A 124 -14.38 -38.67 19.55
N ARG A 125 -14.95 -37.79 18.71
CA ARG A 125 -14.81 -37.85 17.24
C ARG A 125 -13.33 -37.83 16.85
N THR A 126 -12.95 -38.70 15.92
CA THR A 126 -11.54 -38.91 15.55
C THR A 126 -11.35 -38.62 14.07
N LEU A 127 -10.40 -37.74 13.77
CA LEU A 127 -9.87 -37.49 12.44
C LEU A 127 -8.60 -38.32 12.24
N SER A 128 -8.50 -38.99 11.10
CA SER A 128 -7.33 -39.78 10.72
C SER A 128 -6.59 -39.12 9.57
N PHE A 129 -5.27 -39.01 9.67
CA PHE A 129 -4.41 -38.41 8.64
C PHE A 129 -3.81 -39.50 7.76
N ILE A 130 -3.99 -39.39 6.45
CA ILE A 130 -3.47 -40.36 5.47
C ILE A 130 -2.36 -39.66 4.69
N SER A 131 -1.12 -40.14 4.85
CA SER A 131 0.05 -39.54 4.21
C SER A 131 -0.01 -39.72 2.68
N THR A 132 0.26 -38.64 1.95
CA THR A 132 0.26 -38.59 0.49
C THR A 132 1.56 -37.97 -0.02
N PRO A 133 2.72 -38.59 0.32
CA PRO A 133 4.02 -37.97 0.13
C PRO A 133 4.29 -37.73 -1.36
N TYR A 134 4.73 -36.52 -1.67
CA TYR A 134 5.00 -36.02 -3.02
C TYR A 134 3.74 -35.86 -3.89
N LEU A 135 2.55 -35.76 -3.30
CA LEU A 135 1.30 -35.43 -4.01
C LEU A 135 0.73 -34.07 -3.55
N HIS A 136 1.32 -32.94 -3.93
CA HIS A 136 2.59 -32.80 -4.68
C HIS A 136 3.82 -32.56 -3.79
N PHE A 137 3.63 -32.31 -2.49
CA PHE A 137 4.74 -32.14 -1.54
C PHE A 137 5.07 -33.37 -0.72
N ALA A 138 6.35 -33.48 -0.35
CA ALA A 138 6.86 -34.58 0.45
C ALA A 138 6.19 -34.71 1.85
N GLY A 139 5.65 -33.60 2.38
CA GLY A 139 4.91 -33.54 3.63
C GLY A 139 3.39 -33.53 3.49
N ALA A 140 2.86 -33.73 2.27
CA ALA A 140 1.42 -33.69 2.03
C ALA A 140 0.69 -34.87 2.67
N PHE A 141 -0.54 -34.62 3.12
CA PHE A 141 -1.46 -35.62 3.65
C PHE A 141 -2.91 -35.21 3.38
N THR A 142 -3.83 -36.14 3.63
CA THR A 142 -5.28 -35.90 3.60
C THR A 142 -5.89 -36.20 4.96
N THR A 143 -7.06 -35.63 5.25
CA THR A 143 -7.78 -35.90 6.50
C THR A 143 -9.06 -36.67 6.24
N PHE A 144 -9.23 -37.82 6.89
CA PHE A 144 -10.44 -38.62 6.85
C PHE A 144 -11.22 -38.51 8.16
N ASP A 145 -12.47 -38.05 8.06
CA ASP A 145 -13.41 -38.09 9.18
C ASP A 145 -14.24 -39.38 9.14
N VAL A 146 -14.09 -40.20 10.17
CA VAL A 146 -14.73 -41.51 10.27
C VAL A 146 -16.24 -41.40 10.45
N VAL A 147 -16.73 -40.32 11.06
CA VAL A 147 -18.15 -40.15 11.40
C VAL A 147 -18.98 -39.87 10.16
N THR A 148 -18.56 -38.93 9.32
CA THR A 148 -19.30 -38.56 8.09
C THR A 148 -18.73 -39.23 6.83
N LYS A 149 -17.67 -40.04 6.97
CA LYS A 149 -16.95 -40.67 5.85
C LYS A 149 -16.47 -39.64 4.82
N SER A 150 -16.05 -38.48 5.31
CA SER A 150 -15.58 -37.36 4.49
C SER A 150 -14.07 -37.38 4.37
N LEU A 151 -13.56 -37.28 3.14
CA LEU A 151 -12.14 -37.10 2.86
C LEU A 151 -11.86 -35.63 2.50
N PHE A 152 -11.21 -34.90 3.39
CA PHE A 152 -10.58 -33.62 3.06
C PHE A 152 -9.27 -33.91 2.34
N SER A 153 -9.28 -33.78 1.02
CA SER A 153 -8.23 -34.30 0.16
C SER A 153 -7.17 -33.26 -0.23
N SER A 154 -7.36 -32.00 0.17
CA SER A 154 -6.49 -30.90 -0.22
C SER A 154 -6.33 -30.84 -1.75
N ASP A 155 -5.12 -30.77 -2.28
CA ASP A 155 -4.83 -30.80 -3.72
C ASP A 155 -5.28 -32.08 -4.45
N LEU A 156 -5.33 -33.23 -3.76
CA LEU A 156 -5.79 -34.47 -4.39
C LEU A 156 -7.26 -34.35 -4.76
N PHE A 157 -7.62 -34.87 -5.94
CA PHE A 157 -8.93 -34.70 -6.56
C PHE A 157 -9.29 -33.24 -6.90
N GLY A 158 -8.33 -32.32 -6.78
CA GLY A 158 -8.43 -30.95 -7.25
C GLY A 158 -8.49 -30.84 -8.78
N ALA A 159 -8.96 -29.69 -9.26
CA ALA A 159 -9.13 -29.41 -10.67
C ALA A 159 -8.95 -27.92 -10.98
N PHE A 160 -8.41 -27.62 -12.17
CA PHE A 160 -8.53 -26.29 -12.75
C PHE A 160 -9.98 -26.06 -13.24
N SER A 161 -10.59 -24.93 -12.91
CA SER A 161 -11.93 -24.60 -13.43
C SER A 161 -12.19 -23.11 -13.54
N TYR A 162 -12.36 -22.63 -14.78
CA TYR A 162 -12.78 -21.26 -15.08
C TYR A 162 -14.31 -21.11 -15.25
N ASN A 163 -15.07 -22.19 -15.02
CA ASN A 163 -16.52 -22.21 -14.95
C ASN A 163 -16.94 -23.12 -13.79
N GLN A 164 -16.69 -22.65 -12.57
CA GLN A 164 -16.76 -23.47 -11.38
C GLN A 164 -18.21 -23.74 -10.96
N THR A 165 -18.48 -24.99 -10.63
CA THR A 165 -19.67 -25.42 -9.91
C THR A 165 -19.19 -26.01 -8.58
N LEU A 166 -19.99 -25.84 -7.51
CA LEU A 166 -19.57 -26.31 -6.18
C LEU A 166 -19.48 -27.86 -6.12
N PHE A 167 -20.31 -28.56 -6.89
CA PHE A 167 -20.34 -30.02 -6.97
C PHE A 167 -19.86 -30.51 -8.33
N ALA A 168 -19.15 -31.63 -8.35
CA ALA A 168 -18.57 -32.21 -9.56
C ALA A 168 -19.65 -32.52 -10.61
N ASP A 169 -19.43 -32.03 -11.83
CA ASP A 169 -20.24 -32.34 -13.00
C ASP A 169 -19.71 -33.57 -13.75
N GLU A 170 -20.42 -34.00 -14.79
CA GLU A 170 -20.02 -35.14 -15.64
C GLU A 170 -18.65 -34.96 -16.32
N GLN A 171 -18.14 -33.73 -16.41
CA GLN A 171 -16.86 -33.39 -17.03
C GLN A 171 -15.72 -33.27 -16.02
N TYR A 172 -16.02 -33.38 -14.71
CA TYR A 172 -15.05 -33.08 -13.66
C TYR A 172 -13.83 -34.02 -13.67
N ILE A 173 -14.00 -35.28 -14.08
CA ILE A 173 -12.86 -36.22 -14.21
C ILE A 173 -11.80 -35.69 -15.18
N ASP A 174 -12.21 -35.11 -16.31
CA ASP A 174 -11.25 -34.58 -17.29
C ASP A 174 -10.55 -33.31 -16.77
N LYS A 175 -11.27 -32.46 -16.01
CA LYS A 175 -10.70 -31.29 -15.31
C LYS A 175 -9.68 -31.71 -14.24
N MET A 176 -10.03 -32.72 -13.46
CA MET A 176 -9.19 -33.30 -12.41
C MET A 176 -7.91 -33.91 -13.01
N ARG A 177 -8.02 -34.68 -14.10
CA ARG A 177 -6.85 -35.23 -14.80
C ARG A 177 -5.89 -34.14 -15.26
N ALA A 178 -6.41 -33.05 -15.83
CA ALA A 178 -5.57 -31.93 -16.28
C ALA A 178 -4.77 -31.30 -15.13
N PHE A 179 -5.37 -31.16 -13.95
CA PHE A 179 -4.67 -30.68 -12.76
C PHE A 179 -3.57 -31.65 -12.31
N HIS A 180 -3.89 -32.94 -12.20
CA HIS A 180 -2.95 -33.93 -11.69
C HIS A 180 -1.81 -34.23 -12.69
N GLU A 181 -2.05 -34.13 -13.99
CA GLU A 181 -1.00 -34.20 -15.02
C GLU A 181 0.08 -33.13 -14.84
N HIS A 182 -0.28 -31.97 -14.28
CA HIS A 182 0.63 -30.84 -14.06
C HIS A 182 1.35 -30.93 -12.71
N TYR A 183 0.62 -31.24 -11.63
CA TYR A 183 1.16 -31.19 -10.27
C TYR A 183 1.76 -32.51 -9.79
N MET A 184 1.27 -33.66 -10.26
CA MET A 184 1.69 -34.94 -9.71
C MET A 184 2.97 -35.46 -10.39
N PRO A 185 3.98 -35.89 -9.62
CA PRO A 185 5.32 -36.18 -10.14
C PRO A 185 5.41 -37.45 -10.99
N SER A 186 4.58 -38.45 -10.72
CA SER A 186 4.48 -39.68 -11.53
C SER A 186 3.27 -40.55 -11.12
N ASN A 187 2.78 -41.39 -12.03
CA ASN A 187 1.82 -42.44 -11.68
C ASN A 187 2.36 -43.39 -10.59
N SER A 188 3.66 -43.71 -10.62
CA SER A 188 4.28 -44.61 -9.64
C SER A 188 4.22 -44.11 -8.19
N ILE A 189 4.05 -42.80 -7.98
CA ILE A 189 3.84 -42.19 -6.66
C ILE A 189 2.34 -42.02 -6.38
N LEU A 190 1.55 -41.61 -7.39
CA LEU A 190 0.11 -41.40 -7.27
C LEU A 190 -0.67 -42.69 -6.99
N ARG A 191 -0.38 -43.75 -7.74
CA ARG A 191 -1.10 -45.02 -7.71
C ARG A 191 -1.10 -45.70 -6.34
N PRO A 192 0.04 -45.85 -5.62
CA PRO A 192 0.03 -46.43 -4.28
C PRO A 192 -0.87 -45.68 -3.28
N VAL A 193 -0.97 -44.35 -3.41
CA VAL A 193 -1.87 -43.56 -2.55
C VAL A 193 -3.33 -43.82 -2.91
N MET A 194 -3.66 -43.92 -4.20
CA MET A 194 -5.02 -44.29 -4.64
C MET A 194 -5.38 -45.71 -4.20
N ASP A 195 -4.44 -46.66 -4.22
CA ASP A 195 -4.61 -48.01 -3.68
C ASP A 195 -4.97 -47.96 -2.19
N VAL A 196 -4.29 -47.12 -1.40
CA VAL A 196 -4.62 -46.92 0.02
C VAL A 196 -6.01 -46.30 0.20
N LEU A 197 -6.34 -45.23 -0.54
CA LEU A 197 -7.64 -44.55 -0.42
C LEU A 197 -8.80 -45.47 -0.84
N SER A 198 -8.59 -46.40 -1.77
CA SER A 198 -9.60 -47.39 -2.19
C SER A 198 -10.02 -48.35 -1.08
N LEU A 199 -9.23 -48.46 -0.01
CA LEU A 199 -9.56 -49.28 1.16
C LEU A 199 -10.49 -48.57 2.15
N TYR A 200 -10.66 -47.26 2.02
CA TYR A 200 -11.54 -46.46 2.88
C TYR A 200 -12.95 -46.40 2.28
N GLU A 201 -13.95 -46.49 3.15
CA GLU A 201 -15.33 -46.21 2.77
C GLU A 201 -15.53 -44.69 2.78
N ILE A 202 -15.41 -44.07 1.61
CA ILE A 202 -15.50 -42.62 1.43
C ILE A 202 -16.85 -42.29 0.79
N ASP A 203 -17.65 -41.47 1.47
CA ASP A 203 -18.98 -41.03 0.99
C ASP A 203 -18.91 -39.65 0.31
N ILE A 204 -17.85 -38.88 0.53
CA ILE A 204 -17.63 -37.57 -0.08
C ILE A 204 -16.14 -37.19 -0.07
N ILE A 205 -15.67 -36.58 -1.16
CA ILE A 205 -14.33 -36.00 -1.27
C ILE A 205 -14.47 -34.47 -1.34
N LEU A 206 -13.71 -33.80 -0.47
CA LEU A 206 -13.70 -32.36 -0.24
C LEU A 206 -12.31 -31.81 -0.63
N PRO A 207 -12.06 -31.55 -1.92
CA PRO A 207 -10.78 -31.04 -2.38
C PRO A 207 -10.66 -29.55 -2.07
N GLN A 208 -9.43 -29.09 -1.87
CA GLN A 208 -9.12 -27.68 -1.62
C GLN A 208 -9.23 -26.86 -2.92
N HIS A 209 -9.05 -27.47 -4.09
CA HIS A 209 -9.36 -26.85 -5.38
C HIS A 209 -10.49 -27.57 -6.12
N GLY A 210 -11.23 -26.84 -6.97
CA GLY A 210 -12.25 -27.43 -7.84
C GLY A 210 -13.59 -27.66 -7.14
N SER A 211 -14.19 -28.83 -7.38
CA SER A 211 -15.57 -29.16 -7.00
C SER A 211 -15.64 -30.36 -6.05
N ILE A 212 -16.63 -30.34 -5.16
CA ILE A 212 -16.93 -31.42 -4.23
C ILE A 212 -17.44 -32.65 -4.98
N ILE A 213 -16.87 -33.82 -4.69
CA ILE A 213 -17.27 -35.09 -5.30
C ILE A 213 -18.13 -35.87 -4.31
N ASN A 214 -19.42 -36.03 -4.63
CA ASN A 214 -20.40 -36.71 -3.79
C ASN A 214 -21.10 -37.89 -4.49
N THR A 215 -20.67 -38.25 -5.70
CA THR A 215 -21.20 -39.37 -6.49
C THR A 215 -20.04 -40.11 -7.17
N ASN A 216 -20.22 -41.40 -7.44
CA ASN A 216 -19.28 -42.24 -8.19
C ASN A 216 -17.81 -42.16 -7.73
N ILE A 217 -17.58 -42.01 -6.42
CA ILE A 217 -16.23 -41.86 -5.83
C ILE A 217 -15.21 -42.91 -6.31
N PRO A 218 -15.56 -44.20 -6.45
CA PRO A 218 -14.63 -45.20 -6.98
C PRO A 218 -14.09 -44.86 -8.38
N ASP A 219 -14.89 -44.21 -9.24
CA ASP A 219 -14.47 -43.84 -10.59
C ASP A 219 -13.41 -42.72 -10.57
N TYR A 220 -13.51 -41.79 -9.62
CA TYR A 220 -12.51 -40.73 -9.44
C TYR A 220 -11.18 -41.28 -8.90
N ILE A 221 -11.26 -42.21 -7.93
CA ILE A 221 -10.07 -42.90 -7.41
C ILE A 221 -9.40 -43.69 -8.53
N GLU A 222 -10.15 -44.47 -9.30
CA GLU A 222 -9.60 -45.24 -10.42
C GLU A 222 -9.03 -44.32 -11.50
N ALA A 223 -9.68 -43.20 -11.80
CA ALA A 223 -9.19 -42.24 -12.79
C ALA A 223 -7.82 -41.66 -12.44
N LEU A 224 -7.53 -41.41 -11.16
CA LEU A 224 -6.20 -41.00 -10.69
C LEU A 224 -5.24 -42.17 -10.57
N ARG A 225 -5.72 -43.35 -10.17
CA ARG A 225 -4.92 -44.57 -10.02
C ARG A 225 -4.28 -44.99 -11.35
N THR A 226 -4.98 -44.81 -12.45
CA THR A 226 -4.51 -45.13 -13.82
C THR A 226 -3.98 -43.91 -14.57
N LEU A 227 -3.88 -42.74 -13.94
CA LEU A 227 -3.44 -41.53 -14.61
C LEU A 227 -1.94 -41.58 -14.87
N GLU A 228 -1.55 -41.65 -16.13
CA GLU A 228 -0.18 -41.40 -16.56
C GLU A 228 0.12 -39.89 -16.45
N CYS A 229 0.89 -39.50 -15.44
CA CYS A 229 1.31 -38.12 -15.20
C CYS A 229 2.82 -38.00 -14.90
N GLY A 230 3.33 -36.78 -14.92
CA GLY A 230 4.68 -36.45 -14.48
C GLY A 230 5.78 -36.50 -15.55
N THR A 231 7.00 -36.12 -15.18
CA THR A 231 8.14 -35.99 -16.11
C THR A 231 8.86 -37.32 -16.38
N LEU A 232 8.59 -38.35 -15.58
CA LEU A 232 9.18 -39.69 -15.71
C LEU A 232 8.34 -40.64 -16.58
N LEU A 233 7.39 -40.11 -17.34
CA LEU A 233 6.53 -40.90 -18.22
C LEU A 233 7.35 -41.61 -19.31
N THR A 234 7.03 -42.89 -19.51
CA THR A 234 7.45 -43.65 -20.70
C THR A 234 6.18 -44.10 -21.43
N PRO A 235 5.59 -43.24 -22.29
CA PRO A 235 4.30 -43.53 -22.91
C PRO A 235 4.35 -44.78 -23.79
N VAL A 236 3.28 -45.57 -23.77
CA VAL A 236 3.14 -46.74 -24.65
C VAL A 236 2.95 -46.25 -26.09
N LYS A 237 3.85 -46.63 -27.00
CA LYS A 237 3.76 -46.25 -28.41
C LYS A 237 2.51 -46.81 -29.08
N ALA A 238 1.78 -45.96 -29.80
CA ALA A 238 0.60 -46.33 -30.56
C ALA A 238 0.70 -45.80 -32.01
N ASP A 239 0.17 -46.57 -32.97
CA ASP A 239 0.13 -46.15 -34.36
C ASP A 239 -1.01 -45.14 -34.57
N LEU A 240 -0.65 -43.94 -35.03
CA LEU A 240 -1.59 -42.84 -35.24
C LEU A 240 -2.69 -43.19 -36.25
N LYS A 241 -2.36 -43.90 -37.34
CA LYS A 241 -3.35 -44.23 -38.38
C LYS A 241 -4.36 -45.25 -37.88
N GLN A 242 -3.90 -46.26 -37.14
CA GLN A 242 -4.76 -47.27 -36.52
C GLN A 242 -5.65 -46.69 -35.42
N SER A 243 -5.21 -45.60 -34.79
CA SER A 243 -5.93 -44.95 -33.68
C SER A 243 -6.91 -43.84 -34.13
N GLY A 244 -7.14 -43.69 -35.44
CA GLY A 244 -8.09 -42.71 -35.98
C GLY A 244 -7.48 -41.41 -36.52
N GLY A 245 -6.15 -41.33 -36.60
CA GLY A 245 -5.42 -40.24 -37.26
C GLY A 245 -5.47 -38.89 -36.53
N TYR A 246 -5.06 -37.84 -37.23
CA TYR A 246 -5.06 -36.47 -36.70
C TYR A 246 -6.44 -35.97 -36.28
N VAL A 247 -7.53 -36.44 -36.91
CA VAL A 247 -8.89 -36.07 -36.52
C VAL A 247 -9.19 -36.49 -35.08
N MET A 248 -8.77 -37.70 -34.68
CA MET A 248 -8.91 -38.17 -33.30
C MET A 248 -8.13 -37.25 -32.34
N ILE A 249 -6.86 -36.98 -32.65
CA ILE A 249 -5.98 -36.12 -31.83
C ILE A 249 -6.57 -34.73 -31.64
N PHE A 250 -7.08 -34.10 -32.71
CA PHE A 250 -7.66 -32.76 -32.61
C PHE A 250 -8.95 -32.76 -31.77
N ASN A 251 -9.76 -33.82 -31.83
CA ASN A 251 -10.94 -33.95 -30.97
C ASN A 251 -10.54 -34.15 -29.50
N GLU A 252 -9.47 -34.89 -29.21
CA GLU A 252 -8.95 -35.04 -27.83
C GLU A 252 -8.44 -33.70 -27.27
N VAL A 253 -7.71 -32.91 -28.06
CA VAL A 253 -7.30 -31.55 -27.67
C VAL A 253 -8.52 -30.65 -27.46
N TYR A 254 -9.48 -30.65 -28.38
CA TYR A 254 -10.70 -29.87 -28.25
C TYR A 254 -11.48 -30.26 -26.98
N LYS A 255 -11.68 -31.55 -26.74
CA LYS A 255 -12.35 -32.07 -25.54
C LYS A 255 -11.65 -31.60 -24.28
N ARG A 256 -10.31 -31.68 -24.24
CA ARG A 256 -9.52 -31.23 -23.09
C ARG A 256 -9.73 -29.75 -22.80
N ILE A 257 -9.67 -28.90 -23.83
CA ILE A 257 -9.86 -27.44 -23.65
C ILE A 257 -11.29 -27.10 -23.23
N VAL A 258 -12.31 -27.75 -23.82
CA VAL A 258 -13.72 -27.56 -23.45
C VAL A 258 -13.99 -27.93 -21.99
N SER A 259 -13.26 -28.92 -21.44
CA SER A 259 -13.41 -29.27 -20.03
C SER A 259 -12.92 -28.15 -19.09
N LEU A 260 -11.93 -27.36 -19.51
CA LEU A 260 -11.25 -26.35 -18.69
C LEU A 260 -11.88 -24.96 -18.81
N TYR A 261 -12.27 -24.59 -20.03
CA TYR A 261 -12.71 -23.23 -20.39
C TYR A 261 -14.15 -23.20 -20.88
N PRO A 262 -14.85 -22.03 -20.79
CA PRO A 262 -16.21 -21.91 -21.28
C PRO A 262 -16.35 -22.32 -22.76
N LYS A 263 -17.20 -23.31 -23.03
CA LYS A 263 -17.37 -23.90 -24.39
C LYS A 263 -17.53 -22.87 -25.50
N LYS A 264 -18.30 -21.80 -25.27
CA LYS A 264 -18.50 -20.71 -26.25
C LYS A 264 -17.20 -20.06 -26.70
N GLU A 265 -16.25 -19.89 -25.77
CA GLU A 265 -14.94 -19.32 -26.08
C GLU A 265 -14.07 -20.30 -26.86
N VAL A 266 -14.08 -21.57 -26.46
CA VAL A 266 -13.35 -22.63 -27.15
C VAL A 266 -13.86 -22.78 -28.58
N ASP A 267 -15.18 -22.81 -28.78
CA ASP A 267 -15.80 -22.85 -30.09
C ASP A 267 -15.39 -21.67 -30.97
N SER A 268 -15.30 -20.47 -30.38
CA SER A 268 -14.86 -19.27 -31.10
C SER A 268 -13.42 -19.42 -31.62
N VAL A 269 -12.51 -19.95 -30.80
CA VAL A 269 -11.11 -20.17 -31.16
C VAL A 269 -10.99 -21.27 -32.23
N PHE A 270 -11.69 -22.39 -32.08
CA PHE A 270 -11.60 -23.47 -33.06
C PHE A 270 -12.27 -23.12 -34.39
N LYS A 271 -13.33 -22.30 -34.39
CA LYS A 271 -13.96 -21.79 -35.62
C LYS A 271 -13.08 -20.78 -36.37
N SER A 272 -12.19 -20.05 -35.70
CA SER A 272 -11.25 -19.13 -36.39
C SER A 272 -10.14 -19.85 -37.14
N ILE A 273 -9.86 -21.12 -36.80
CA ILE A 273 -8.86 -21.94 -37.48
C ILE A 273 -9.45 -22.46 -38.80
N LYS A 274 -9.29 -21.68 -39.89
CA LYS A 274 -9.87 -21.96 -41.22
C LYS A 274 -9.53 -23.34 -41.81
N SER A 275 -8.44 -23.95 -41.36
CA SER A 275 -7.99 -25.27 -41.82
C SER A 275 -8.74 -26.44 -41.17
N LEU A 276 -9.53 -26.21 -40.13
CA LEU A 276 -10.35 -27.22 -39.44
C LEU A 276 -11.79 -27.20 -39.95
N GLU A 277 -12.39 -28.38 -40.07
CA GLU A 277 -13.81 -28.55 -40.37
C GLU A 277 -14.56 -29.05 -39.13
N LEU A 278 -15.43 -28.20 -38.59
CA LEU A 278 -16.25 -28.52 -37.42
C LEU A 278 -17.70 -28.78 -37.82
N LYS A 279 -18.27 -29.88 -37.34
CA LYS A 279 -19.70 -30.21 -37.47
C LYS A 279 -20.21 -30.80 -36.16
N ASN A 280 -21.28 -30.21 -35.60
CA ASN A 280 -21.90 -30.65 -34.35
C ASN A 280 -20.88 -30.87 -33.21
N ASP A 281 -20.04 -29.87 -32.95
CA ASP A 281 -19.04 -29.88 -31.87
C ASP A 281 -18.00 -31.00 -31.97
N LYS A 282 -17.79 -31.51 -33.19
CA LYS A 282 -16.72 -32.45 -33.51
C LYS A 282 -15.93 -31.96 -34.70
N ILE A 283 -14.63 -32.16 -34.64
CA ILE A 283 -13.74 -31.97 -35.77
C ILE A 283 -13.93 -33.19 -36.66
N ILE A 284 -14.37 -32.98 -37.90
CA ILE A 284 -14.68 -34.05 -38.86
C ILE A 284 -13.64 -34.17 -39.97
N GLY A 285 -12.78 -33.17 -40.12
CA GLY A 285 -11.79 -33.12 -41.18
C GLY A 285 -10.91 -31.88 -41.09
N TYR A 286 -9.92 -31.83 -41.97
CA TYR A 286 -8.98 -30.72 -42.08
C TYR A 286 -8.47 -30.57 -43.52
N LYS A 287 -8.11 -29.34 -43.91
CA LYS A 287 -7.80 -28.97 -45.31
C LYS A 287 -6.31 -28.90 -45.66
N THR A 288 -5.44 -29.02 -44.67
CA THR A 288 -3.98 -28.90 -44.81
C THR A 288 -3.29 -30.22 -44.43
N ASP A 289 -1.97 -30.27 -44.50
CA ASP A 289 -1.23 -31.36 -43.86
C ASP A 289 -1.52 -31.41 -42.33
N GLY A 290 -1.60 -32.62 -41.78
CA GLY A 290 -2.00 -32.86 -40.39
C GLY A 290 -0.94 -32.45 -39.38
N GLU A 291 0.33 -32.67 -39.71
CA GLU A 291 1.48 -32.28 -38.87
C GLU A 291 1.62 -30.75 -38.80
N THR A 292 1.45 -30.09 -39.95
CA THR A 292 1.42 -28.63 -40.04
C THR A 292 0.27 -28.05 -39.22
N LEU A 293 -0.91 -28.68 -39.28
CA LEU A 293 -2.08 -28.23 -38.53
C LEU A 293 -1.93 -28.47 -37.02
N TRP A 294 -1.28 -29.56 -36.63
CA TRP A 294 -0.96 -29.87 -35.24
C TRP A 294 -0.20 -28.72 -34.58
N ASN A 295 0.87 -28.21 -35.21
CA ASN A 295 1.57 -27.03 -34.69
C ASN A 295 0.68 -25.77 -34.70
N LYS A 296 -0.02 -25.54 -35.80
CA LYS A 296 -0.83 -24.33 -36.01
C LYS A 296 -1.94 -24.15 -34.98
N ILE A 297 -2.59 -25.23 -34.53
CA ILE A 297 -3.66 -25.14 -33.52
C ILE A 297 -3.17 -24.43 -32.26
N PHE A 298 -2.00 -24.81 -31.75
CA PHE A 298 -1.48 -24.22 -30.52
C PHE A 298 -0.92 -22.81 -30.70
N VAL A 299 -0.36 -22.50 -31.88
CA VAL A 299 0.04 -21.12 -32.22
C VAL A 299 -1.18 -20.18 -32.23
N GLU A 300 -2.30 -20.61 -32.83
CA GLU A 300 -3.54 -19.83 -32.90
C GLU A 300 -4.17 -19.67 -31.51
N ILE A 301 -4.19 -20.73 -30.69
CA ILE A 301 -4.67 -20.64 -29.29
C ILE A 301 -3.81 -19.64 -28.50
N LYS A 302 -2.47 -19.72 -28.58
CA LYS A 302 -1.56 -18.78 -27.91
C LYS A 302 -1.82 -17.34 -28.36
N THR A 303 -2.01 -17.13 -29.66
CA THR A 303 -2.21 -15.80 -30.24
C THR A 303 -3.54 -15.18 -29.80
N LEU A 304 -4.61 -15.98 -29.72
CA LEU A 304 -5.95 -15.49 -29.41
C LEU A 304 -6.24 -15.39 -27.91
N LYS A 305 -5.64 -16.27 -27.09
CA LYS A 305 -5.97 -16.42 -25.66
C LYS A 305 -4.78 -16.25 -24.71
N GLY A 306 -3.55 -16.22 -25.23
CA GLY A 306 -2.34 -16.04 -24.44
C GLY A 306 -1.75 -17.34 -23.90
N ILE A 307 -0.70 -17.20 -23.09
CA ILE A 307 0.17 -18.29 -22.64
C ILE A 307 -0.49 -19.24 -21.63
N LEU A 308 -1.44 -18.75 -20.84
CA LEU A 308 -2.11 -19.55 -19.80
C LEU A 308 -2.92 -20.70 -20.39
N TRP A 309 -3.60 -20.47 -21.53
CA TRP A 309 -4.35 -21.52 -22.24
C TRP A 309 -3.46 -22.64 -22.78
N ILE A 310 -2.20 -22.32 -23.08
CA ILE A 310 -1.22 -23.28 -23.60
C ILE A 310 -0.57 -24.03 -22.45
N SER A 311 -0.17 -23.34 -21.39
CA SER A 311 0.59 -23.93 -20.27
C SER A 311 -0.14 -25.11 -19.63
N VAL A 312 -1.47 -25.02 -19.47
CA VAL A 312 -2.29 -26.10 -18.92
C VAL A 312 -2.34 -27.35 -19.82
N LEU A 313 -2.11 -27.19 -21.13
CA LEU A 313 -2.13 -28.30 -22.10
C LEU A 313 -0.77 -28.98 -22.27
N GLU A 314 0.32 -28.36 -21.81
CA GLU A 314 1.68 -28.84 -22.09
C GLU A 314 1.92 -30.31 -21.73
N PRO A 315 1.55 -30.80 -20.52
CA PRO A 315 1.77 -32.20 -20.16
C PRO A 315 0.97 -33.16 -21.05
N PHE A 316 -0.28 -32.81 -21.35
CA PHE A 316 -1.17 -33.56 -22.21
C PHE A 316 -0.63 -33.66 -23.64
N VAL A 317 -0.18 -32.54 -24.19
CA VAL A 317 0.40 -32.46 -25.55
C VAL A 317 1.70 -33.24 -25.63
N LYS A 318 2.59 -33.14 -24.63
CA LYS A 318 3.81 -33.95 -24.55
C LYS A 318 3.49 -35.45 -24.55
N THR A 319 2.46 -35.84 -23.81
CA THR A 319 2.00 -37.24 -23.76
C THR A 319 1.48 -37.71 -25.13
N LEU A 320 0.66 -36.91 -25.81
CA LEU A 320 0.19 -37.23 -27.16
C LEU A 320 1.35 -37.33 -28.16
N SER A 321 2.28 -36.36 -28.14
CA SER A 321 3.47 -36.36 -28.99
C SER A 321 4.33 -37.59 -28.77
N ALA A 322 4.57 -37.97 -27.53
CA ALA A 322 5.36 -39.16 -27.21
C ALA A 322 4.62 -40.47 -27.54
N THR A 323 3.30 -40.54 -27.36
CA THR A 323 2.48 -41.74 -27.64
C THR A 323 2.40 -42.04 -29.14
N TYR A 324 2.20 -41.00 -29.96
CA TYR A 324 1.89 -41.12 -31.40
C TYR A 324 3.04 -40.67 -32.33
N ASP A 325 4.24 -40.45 -31.79
CA ASP A 325 5.41 -39.97 -32.56
C ASP A 325 5.17 -38.65 -33.31
N LEU A 326 4.42 -37.72 -32.70
CA LEU A 326 4.20 -36.38 -33.26
C LEU A 326 5.30 -35.41 -32.83
N PRO A 327 5.73 -34.48 -33.70
CA PRO A 327 6.62 -33.39 -33.27
C PRO A 327 5.97 -32.57 -32.17
N LEU A 328 6.75 -32.12 -31.19
CA LEU A 328 6.25 -31.21 -30.16
C LEU A 328 6.00 -29.83 -30.79
N PRO A 329 4.81 -29.23 -30.66
CA PRO A 329 4.54 -27.91 -31.22
C PRO A 329 5.48 -26.84 -30.69
N ASP A 330 5.84 -25.87 -31.53
CA ASP A 330 6.88 -24.86 -31.26
C ASP A 330 6.58 -24.05 -29.99
N VAL A 331 5.30 -23.79 -29.71
CA VAL A 331 4.87 -23.02 -28.55
C VAL A 331 5.20 -23.69 -27.21
N PHE A 332 5.47 -25.00 -27.20
CA PHE A 332 5.86 -25.78 -26.01
C PHE A 332 7.38 -26.03 -25.92
N VAL A 333 8.15 -25.62 -26.93
CA VAL A 333 9.61 -25.76 -26.94
C VAL A 333 10.28 -24.58 -26.24
N ASN A 334 9.75 -23.35 -26.41
CA ASN A 334 10.41 -22.10 -26.00
C ASN A 334 9.64 -21.30 -24.92
N THR A 335 8.65 -21.90 -24.25
CA THR A 335 7.71 -21.19 -23.37
C THR A 335 8.40 -20.54 -22.16
N PHE A 336 9.42 -21.20 -21.60
CA PHE A 336 10.14 -20.70 -20.43
C PHE A 336 11.08 -19.52 -20.75
N ASP A 337 11.70 -19.51 -21.93
CA ASP A 337 12.67 -18.47 -22.30
C ASP A 337 11.99 -17.10 -22.48
N GLU A 338 10.79 -17.07 -23.08
CA GLU A 338 10.01 -15.84 -23.23
C GLU A 338 9.57 -15.26 -21.87
N MET A 339 9.09 -16.11 -20.95
CA MET A 339 8.67 -15.68 -19.61
C MET A 339 9.83 -15.16 -18.75
N ILE A 340 11.03 -15.73 -18.90
CA ILE A 340 12.24 -15.29 -18.20
C ILE A 340 12.67 -13.90 -18.66
N VAL A 341 12.60 -13.63 -19.97
CA VAL A 341 12.94 -12.32 -20.55
C VAL A 341 11.98 -11.23 -20.06
N GLU A 342 10.69 -11.50 -20.03
CA GLU A 342 9.68 -10.54 -19.56
C GLU A 342 9.84 -10.23 -18.06
N ASN A 343 10.06 -11.26 -17.23
CA ASN A 343 10.32 -11.09 -15.80
C ASN A 343 11.57 -10.23 -15.52
N LYS A 344 12.61 -10.40 -16.33
CA LYS A 344 13.84 -9.61 -16.20
C LYS A 344 13.59 -8.13 -16.50
N ASN A 345 12.85 -7.84 -17.58
CA ASN A 345 12.49 -6.47 -17.95
C ASN A 345 11.64 -5.79 -16.86
N LEU A 346 10.65 -6.49 -16.30
CA LEU A 346 9.82 -5.96 -15.22
C LEU A 346 10.62 -5.65 -13.96
N LYS A 347 11.61 -6.48 -13.61
CA LYS A 347 12.50 -6.22 -12.47
C LYS A 347 13.37 -4.97 -12.68
N GLU A 348 13.89 -4.77 -13.88
CA GLU A 348 14.68 -3.58 -14.22
C GLU A 348 13.84 -2.29 -14.15
N ILE A 349 12.60 -2.35 -14.65
CA ILE A 349 11.64 -1.24 -14.58
C ILE A 349 11.34 -0.88 -13.12
N ASN A 350 10.99 -1.87 -12.29
CA ASN A 350 10.70 -1.65 -10.86
C ASN A 350 11.90 -1.06 -10.12
N SER A 351 13.11 -1.58 -10.35
CA SER A 351 14.33 -1.01 -9.75
C SER A 351 14.54 0.46 -10.15
N THR A 352 14.23 0.82 -11.40
CA THR A 352 14.38 2.19 -11.90
C THR A 352 13.34 3.14 -11.29
N LEU A 353 12.10 2.66 -11.14
CA LEU A 353 11.03 3.38 -10.46
C LEU A 353 11.36 3.61 -8.98
N ASP A 354 11.84 2.59 -8.27
CA ASP A 354 12.22 2.71 -6.86
C ASP A 354 13.34 3.74 -6.63
N GLN A 355 14.34 3.75 -7.51
CA GLN A 355 15.41 4.76 -7.47
C GLN A 355 14.86 6.16 -7.73
N SER A 356 13.92 6.29 -8.67
CA SER A 356 13.29 7.56 -9.01
C SER A 356 12.42 8.10 -7.85
N ILE A 357 11.66 7.22 -7.18
CA ILE A 357 10.86 7.55 -5.99
C ILE A 357 11.78 7.99 -4.84
N LYS A 358 12.86 7.24 -4.57
CA LYS A 358 13.85 7.62 -3.54
C LYS A 358 14.49 8.97 -3.84
N ALA A 359 14.85 9.24 -5.10
CA ALA A 359 15.42 10.51 -5.51
C ALA A 359 14.42 11.67 -5.37
N ALA A 360 13.16 11.47 -5.74
CA ALA A 360 12.10 12.46 -5.58
C ALA A 360 11.82 12.76 -4.10
N ASN A 361 11.69 11.73 -3.26
CA ASN A 361 11.50 11.89 -1.83
C ASN A 361 12.67 12.63 -1.17
N ASN A 362 13.92 12.29 -1.51
CA ASN A 362 15.09 13.02 -1.01
C ASN A 362 15.09 14.50 -1.38
N LYS A 363 14.61 14.85 -2.59
CA LYS A 363 14.48 16.26 -3.00
C LYS A 363 13.35 16.99 -2.27
N LEU A 364 12.30 16.28 -1.85
CA LEU A 364 11.16 16.83 -1.13
C LEU A 364 11.48 17.13 0.34
N VAL A 365 12.30 16.29 0.99
CA VAL A 365 12.53 16.36 2.44
C VAL A 365 13.90 16.89 2.84
N LYS A 366 14.80 17.21 1.89
CA LYS A 366 16.14 17.75 2.18
C LYS A 366 16.43 19.05 1.44
N CYS A 367 17.15 19.95 2.11
CA CYS A 367 17.68 21.17 1.51
C CYS A 367 18.76 20.83 0.46
N GLN A 368 18.63 21.39 -0.74
CA GLN A 368 19.58 21.13 -1.84
C GLN A 368 20.95 21.80 -1.65
N ILE A 369 21.05 22.77 -0.74
CA ILE A 369 22.31 23.45 -0.42
C ILE A 369 23.06 22.64 0.64
N THR A 370 22.44 22.46 1.81
CA THR A 370 23.10 21.91 3.01
C THR A 370 22.96 20.39 3.18
N GLY A 371 22.06 19.76 2.42
CA GLY A 371 21.72 18.34 2.56
C GLY A 371 21.00 17.98 3.87
N LEU A 372 20.66 18.97 4.70
CA LEU A 372 19.89 18.82 5.93
C LEU A 372 18.44 18.49 5.62
N TYR A 373 17.76 17.77 6.52
CA TYR A 373 16.32 17.62 6.47
C TYR A 373 15.63 18.99 6.60
N ASN A 374 14.54 19.19 5.86
CA ASN A 374 13.82 20.46 5.83
C ASN A 374 12.68 20.52 6.85
N GLU A 375 11.96 21.65 6.85
CA GLU A 375 10.83 21.88 7.75
C GLU A 375 9.74 20.80 7.66
N ILE A 376 9.44 20.30 6.46
CA ILE A 376 8.43 19.24 6.26
C ILE A 376 8.80 18.01 7.10
N PHE A 377 10.05 17.57 7.00
CA PHE A 377 10.53 16.43 7.77
C PHE A 377 10.53 16.69 9.28
N LEU A 378 10.98 17.88 9.71
CA LEU A 378 11.00 18.24 11.13
C LEU A 378 9.57 18.24 11.71
N ARG A 379 8.59 18.79 11.00
CA ARG A 379 7.18 18.78 11.41
C ARG A 379 6.66 17.35 11.54
N SER A 380 6.87 16.49 10.54
CA SER A 380 6.49 15.08 10.61
C SER A 380 7.12 14.37 11.81
N LEU A 381 8.40 14.63 12.09
CA LEU A 381 9.10 14.08 13.25
C LEU A 381 8.46 14.55 14.56
N LEU A 382 8.14 15.84 14.70
CA LEU A 382 7.51 16.37 15.91
C LEU A 382 6.10 15.80 16.12
N ILE A 383 5.33 15.58 15.04
CA ILE A 383 4.02 14.91 15.11
C ILE A 383 4.19 13.47 15.64
N GLU A 384 5.10 12.69 15.05
CA GLU A 384 5.37 11.31 15.47
C GLU A 384 5.81 11.24 16.94
N GLU A 385 6.57 12.24 17.41
CA GLU A 385 7.00 12.32 18.81
C GLU A 385 5.86 12.68 19.76
N LEU A 386 4.95 13.57 19.35
CA LEU A 386 3.76 13.93 20.13
C LEU A 386 2.76 12.77 20.27
N GLU A 387 2.69 11.89 19.28
CA GLU A 387 1.83 10.69 19.29
C GLU A 387 2.32 9.60 20.27
N LYS A 388 3.58 9.65 20.71
CA LYS A 388 4.14 8.68 21.65
C LYS A 388 3.67 9.00 23.08
N GLU A 389 3.26 7.97 23.83
CA GLU A 389 2.75 8.09 25.22
C GLU A 389 3.73 8.76 26.22
N ASN A 390 5.00 8.95 25.84
CA ASN A 390 6.07 9.54 26.66
C ASN A 390 6.52 10.94 26.19
N TRP A 391 5.63 11.78 25.63
CA TRP A 391 5.96 13.17 25.27
C TRP A 391 6.47 14.04 26.46
N HIS A 392 6.53 13.52 27.69
CA HIS A 392 7.03 14.29 28.86
C HIS A 392 8.54 14.17 29.08
N ASP A 393 9.29 13.52 28.18
CA ASP A 393 10.75 13.56 28.20
C ASP A 393 11.30 14.96 27.82
N VAL A 394 12.39 15.37 28.47
CA VAL A 394 12.97 16.72 28.34
C VAL A 394 13.59 16.93 26.94
N GLY A 395 12.81 17.51 26.02
CA GLY A 395 13.27 17.98 24.72
C GLY A 395 13.25 19.51 24.58
N ALA A 396 14.06 20.04 23.66
CA ALA A 396 14.03 21.45 23.28
C ALA A 396 14.17 21.63 21.77
N LEU A 397 13.44 22.61 21.25
CA LEU A 397 13.53 23.09 19.89
C LEU A 397 14.30 24.41 19.89
N VAL A 398 15.37 24.49 19.11
CA VAL A 398 16.21 25.68 18.99
C VAL A 398 16.11 26.20 17.57
N CYS A 399 15.70 27.44 17.38
CA CYS A 399 15.75 28.13 16.09
C CYS A 399 16.96 29.06 16.05
N ILE A 400 17.71 29.08 14.96
CA ILE A 400 18.97 29.81 14.81
C ILE A 400 18.95 30.60 13.50
N ASN A 401 19.33 31.87 13.55
CA ASN A 401 19.63 32.70 12.38
C ASN A 401 21.09 33.14 12.37
N VAL A 402 21.62 33.28 11.16
CA VAL A 402 22.87 34.01 10.93
C VAL A 402 22.54 35.51 10.92
N ASP A 403 23.13 36.25 11.84
CA ASP A 403 22.90 37.68 11.97
C ASP A 403 23.49 38.43 10.75
N ASP A 404 22.77 39.47 10.28
CA ASP A 404 23.18 40.33 9.16
C ASP A 404 23.45 39.59 7.83
N PHE A 405 22.87 38.40 7.68
CA PHE A 405 23.11 37.53 6.53
C PHE A 405 22.68 38.14 5.19
N SER A 406 21.66 39.00 5.20
CA SER A 406 21.24 39.75 4.00
C SER A 406 22.29 40.77 3.54
N ASP A 407 22.91 41.49 4.48
CA ASP A 407 23.95 42.48 4.18
C ASP A 407 25.23 41.79 3.71
N TYR A 408 25.58 40.68 4.35
CA TYR A 408 26.68 39.81 3.93
C TYR A 408 26.49 39.30 2.48
N LYS A 409 25.28 38.87 2.14
CA LYS A 409 24.93 38.44 0.78
C LYS A 409 25.09 39.57 -0.25
N ILE A 410 24.68 40.78 0.09
CA ILE A 410 24.85 41.95 -0.79
C ILE A 410 26.35 42.24 -1.01
N GLN A 411 27.16 42.10 0.03
CA GLN A 411 28.59 42.40 -0.02
C GLN A 411 29.42 41.34 -0.77
N TYR A 412 29.16 40.05 -0.56
CA TYR A 412 30.00 38.94 -1.03
C TYR A 412 29.35 38.04 -2.09
N GLY A 413 28.05 38.18 -2.34
CA GLY A 413 27.33 37.49 -3.41
C GLY A 413 26.80 36.09 -3.08
N ASN A 414 26.01 35.52 -4.00
CA ASN A 414 25.23 34.28 -3.81
C ASN A 414 26.07 33.00 -3.66
N GLN A 415 27.32 32.98 -4.15
CA GLN A 415 28.18 31.81 -3.94
C GLN A 415 28.62 31.71 -2.48
N GLU A 416 28.98 32.86 -1.89
CA GLU A 416 29.43 32.92 -0.51
C GLU A 416 28.30 32.62 0.48
N GLU A 417 27.06 33.03 0.16
CA GLU A 417 25.84 32.61 0.88
C GLU A 417 25.77 31.08 1.03
N ARG A 418 26.02 30.33 -0.06
CA ARG A 418 25.99 28.86 -0.02
C ARG A 418 27.12 28.29 0.81
N THR A 419 28.31 28.90 0.74
CA THR A 419 29.48 28.51 1.55
C THR A 419 29.18 28.68 3.04
N VAL A 420 28.63 29.83 3.45
CA VAL A 420 28.23 30.10 4.84
C VAL A 420 27.23 29.06 5.34
N LEU A 421 26.16 28.82 4.58
CA LEU A 421 25.14 27.83 4.97
C LEU A 421 25.70 26.41 5.08
N ASN A 422 26.59 26.00 4.17
CA ASN A 422 27.22 24.68 4.22
C ASN A 422 28.17 24.53 5.41
N ASN A 423 29.01 25.53 5.66
CA ASN A 423 29.94 25.54 6.77
C ASN A 423 29.18 25.57 8.11
N MET A 424 28.15 26.40 8.23
CA MET A 424 27.29 26.44 9.43
C MET A 424 26.59 25.10 9.65
N ALA A 425 26.03 24.48 8.61
CA ALA A 425 25.43 23.15 8.70
C ALA A 425 26.44 22.09 9.16
N TYR A 426 27.68 22.14 8.67
CA TYR A 426 28.74 21.23 9.10
C TYR A 426 29.07 21.43 10.59
N LEU A 427 29.29 22.67 11.03
CA LEU A 427 29.62 23.00 12.42
C LEU A 427 28.50 22.61 13.39
N LEU A 428 27.24 22.85 13.02
CA LEU A 428 26.09 22.42 13.81
C LEU A 428 26.02 20.88 13.94
N LYS A 429 26.30 20.13 12.86
CA LYS A 429 26.30 18.67 12.91
C LYS A 429 27.42 18.11 13.79
N GLU A 430 28.61 18.70 13.72
CA GLU A 430 29.75 18.31 14.55
C GLU A 430 29.45 18.52 16.04
N GLU A 431 28.82 19.64 16.39
CA GLU A 431 28.56 20.01 17.79
C GLU A 431 27.33 19.29 18.40
N PHE A 432 26.24 19.19 17.63
CA PHE A 432 24.94 18.74 18.13
C PHE A 432 24.54 17.34 17.63
N GLY A 433 25.21 16.83 16.60
CA GLY A 433 24.97 15.52 16.02
C GLY A 433 24.11 15.57 14.76
N GLN A 434 24.41 14.69 13.80
CA GLN A 434 23.86 14.75 12.44
C GLN A 434 22.33 14.69 12.34
N ASN A 435 21.67 13.95 13.25
CA ASN A 435 20.22 13.73 13.24
C ASN A 435 19.44 14.74 14.10
N THR A 436 20.07 15.85 14.48
CA THR A 436 19.43 16.90 15.30
C THR A 436 19.30 18.22 14.57
N VAL A 437 19.91 18.38 13.38
CA VAL A 437 20.01 19.65 12.67
C VAL A 437 19.09 19.65 11.45
N TYR A 438 18.37 20.75 11.25
CA TYR A 438 17.38 20.94 10.19
C TYR A 438 17.52 22.31 9.52
N ARG A 439 17.06 22.44 8.27
CA ARG A 439 16.95 23.71 7.54
C ARG A 439 15.48 24.14 7.46
N LEU A 440 15.13 25.32 7.94
CA LEU A 440 13.75 25.83 7.94
C LEU A 440 13.62 27.07 7.06
N ASP A 441 12.44 27.42 6.56
CA ASP A 441 12.35 28.63 5.72
C ASP A 441 12.29 29.92 6.56
N PHE A 442 11.79 29.82 7.80
CA PHE A 442 11.59 30.95 8.71
C PHE A 442 12.79 31.27 9.61
N CYS A 443 13.68 30.30 9.81
CA CYS A 443 14.98 30.50 10.45
C CYS A 443 16.04 29.71 9.70
N ASP A 444 17.30 30.14 9.73
CA ASP A 444 18.35 29.49 8.94
C ASP A 444 18.55 28.03 9.32
N PHE A 445 18.52 27.73 10.62
CA PHE A 445 18.67 26.37 11.11
C PHE A 445 17.73 26.12 12.28
N ALA A 446 17.35 24.87 12.48
CA ALA A 446 16.77 24.43 13.74
C ALA A 446 17.49 23.21 14.30
N LEU A 447 17.45 23.09 15.62
CA LEU A 447 17.92 21.93 16.35
C LEU A 447 16.77 21.32 17.14
N TYR A 448 16.60 20.01 17.07
CA TYR A 448 15.72 19.28 17.99
C TYR A 448 16.58 18.37 18.88
N LEU A 449 16.69 18.74 20.16
CA LEU A 449 17.62 18.14 21.11
C LEU A 449 16.85 17.45 22.24
N LYS A 450 17.18 16.19 22.53
CA LYS A 450 16.54 15.37 23.57
C LYS A 450 17.53 15.00 24.68
N GLY A 451 17.02 14.81 25.90
CA GLY A 451 17.76 14.18 27.00
C GLY A 451 18.85 15.05 27.64
N LEU A 452 18.82 16.36 27.39
CA LEU A 452 19.69 17.34 28.07
C LEU A 452 18.87 18.12 29.09
N ASN A 453 19.46 18.44 30.24
CA ASN A 453 18.82 19.35 31.17
C ASN A 453 18.78 20.78 30.58
N LYS A 454 17.82 21.59 31.05
CA LYS A 454 17.57 22.96 30.54
C LYS A 454 18.83 23.83 30.54
N GLN A 455 19.60 23.81 31.63
CA GLN A 455 20.77 24.69 31.80
C GLN A 455 21.95 24.27 30.89
N ASP A 456 22.21 22.98 30.78
CA ASP A 456 23.29 22.44 29.94
C ASP A 456 23.01 22.71 28.46
N LEU A 457 21.74 22.61 28.04
CA LEU A 457 21.35 22.94 26.67
C LEU A 457 21.58 24.42 26.37
N ILE A 458 21.15 25.32 27.25
CA ILE A 458 21.38 26.77 27.11
C ILE A 458 22.88 27.05 27.02
N ASN A 459 23.67 26.50 27.95
CA ASN A 459 25.13 26.66 27.96
C ASN A 459 25.78 26.17 26.66
N LYS A 460 25.31 25.04 26.13
CA LYS A 460 25.84 24.45 24.89
C LYS A 460 25.56 25.33 23.67
N VAL A 461 24.33 25.86 23.55
CA VAL A 461 23.97 26.79 22.46
C VAL A 461 24.75 28.11 22.58
N GLU A 462 24.90 28.65 23.79
CA GLU A 462 25.72 29.85 24.04
C GLU A 462 27.20 29.66 23.70
N GLN A 463 27.78 28.52 24.07
CA GLN A 463 29.16 28.18 23.71
C GLN A 463 29.32 28.07 22.19
N PHE A 464 28.35 27.49 21.48
CA PHE A 464 28.37 27.44 20.02
C PHE A 464 28.30 28.84 19.40
N ARG A 465 27.39 29.71 19.89
CA ARG A 465 27.27 31.11 19.46
C ARG A 465 28.58 31.88 19.63
N SER A 466 29.16 31.84 20.83
CA SER A 466 30.37 32.61 21.15
C SER A 466 31.58 32.28 20.26
N ARG A 467 31.63 31.05 19.72
CA ARG A 467 32.71 30.59 18.82
C ARG A 467 32.57 31.12 17.38
N GLN A 468 31.39 31.57 16.96
CA GLN A 468 31.18 32.01 15.57
C GLN A 468 31.92 33.32 15.24
N LEU A 469 32.11 34.21 16.23
CA LEU A 469 32.79 35.49 16.07
C LEU A 469 34.25 35.39 15.59
N ASN A 470 34.95 34.31 15.96
CA ASN A 470 36.39 34.16 15.74
C ASN A 470 36.70 32.93 14.87
N ASN A 471 35.93 32.71 13.81
CA ASN A 471 36.05 31.52 12.99
C ASN A 471 36.52 31.84 11.56
N ASP A 472 37.56 31.14 11.09
CA ASP A 472 38.17 31.34 9.76
C ASP A 472 37.31 30.79 8.60
N PHE A 473 36.08 30.33 8.86
CA PHE A 473 35.21 29.70 7.88
C PHE A 473 34.39 30.70 7.04
N TYR A 474 34.43 31.99 7.37
CA TYR A 474 33.61 33.04 6.77
C TYR A 474 34.44 34.28 6.39
N LEU A 475 34.00 35.00 5.36
CA LEU A 475 34.63 36.25 4.94
C LEU A 475 34.09 37.42 5.77
N GLY A 476 34.55 37.55 7.02
CA GLY A 476 34.12 38.62 7.94
C GLY A 476 33.57 38.09 9.25
N GLU A 477 33.19 38.99 10.15
CA GLU A 477 32.63 38.62 11.46
C GLU A 477 31.13 38.34 11.31
N LEU A 478 30.74 37.07 11.36
CA LEU A 478 29.35 36.64 11.43
C LEU A 478 29.01 36.22 12.86
N THR A 479 27.81 36.58 13.28
CA THR A 479 27.23 36.17 14.56
C THR A 479 25.96 35.37 14.34
N ILE A 480 25.46 34.73 15.39
CA ILE A 480 24.18 34.04 15.34
C ILE A 480 23.29 34.49 16.50
N SER A 481 22.01 34.55 16.23
CA SER A 481 20.96 34.66 17.23
C SER A 481 20.24 33.32 17.35
N ALA A 482 19.84 32.94 18.56
CA ALA A 482 19.12 31.69 18.79
C ALA A 482 17.93 31.88 19.74
N GLY A 483 16.82 31.20 19.45
CA GLY A 483 15.65 31.08 20.31
C GLY A 483 15.44 29.64 20.74
N ILE A 484 15.24 29.39 22.03
CA ILE A 484 15.04 28.04 22.59
C ILE A 484 13.64 27.92 23.15
N ALA A 485 12.86 26.93 22.71
CA ALA A 485 11.61 26.52 23.33
C ALA A 485 11.76 25.14 23.98
N PHE A 486 11.29 25.01 25.22
CA PHE A 486 11.31 23.73 25.94
C PHE A 486 9.97 23.03 25.84
N GLN A 487 10.03 21.70 25.72
CA GLN A 487 8.86 20.86 25.52
C GLN A 487 7.84 20.96 26.67
N ASN A 488 8.31 21.18 27.90
CA ASN A 488 7.48 21.36 29.09
C ASN A 488 6.76 22.72 29.17
N GLU A 489 7.03 23.65 28.25
CA GLU A 489 6.36 24.95 28.16
C GLU A 489 5.14 24.89 27.22
N ILE A 490 4.92 23.77 26.53
CA ILE A 490 3.84 23.60 25.58
C ILE A 490 2.66 22.91 26.27
N GLU A 491 1.59 23.66 26.50
CA GLU A 491 0.34 23.15 27.05
C GLU A 491 -0.38 22.23 26.03
N LEU A 492 -0.91 21.11 26.51
CA LEU A 492 -1.63 20.10 25.72
C LEU A 492 -3.17 20.23 25.84
N ASP A 493 -3.68 21.37 26.30
CA ASP A 493 -5.10 21.57 26.64
C ASP A 493 -6.02 21.61 25.40
N ASN A 494 -6.45 20.43 24.93
CA ASN A 494 -7.39 20.21 23.82
C ASN A 494 -7.09 20.84 22.42
N PRO A 495 -5.85 21.13 21.96
CA PRO A 495 -5.59 21.46 20.56
C PRO A 495 -5.39 20.18 19.72
N SER A 496 -5.51 20.27 18.40
CA SER A 496 -5.03 19.19 17.52
C SER A 496 -3.51 19.04 17.65
N ILE A 497 -2.96 17.83 17.41
CA ILE A 497 -1.50 17.57 17.44
C ILE A 497 -0.74 18.58 16.56
N GLU A 498 -1.31 18.93 15.40
CA GLU A 498 -0.75 19.91 14.48
C GLU A 498 -0.71 21.32 15.08
N THR A 499 -1.73 21.72 15.84
CA THR A 499 -1.74 22.98 16.59
C THR A 499 -0.65 23.02 17.65
N THR A 500 -0.41 21.91 18.36
CA THR A 500 0.66 21.80 19.36
C THR A 500 2.04 21.95 18.73
N VAL A 501 2.30 21.29 17.58
CA VAL A 501 3.55 21.46 16.83
C VAL A 501 3.75 22.91 16.40
N ASN A 502 2.68 23.57 15.92
CA ASN A 502 2.72 24.98 15.53
C ASN A 502 3.07 25.89 16.71
N ASN A 503 2.45 25.68 17.87
CA ASN A 503 2.77 26.43 19.09
C ASN A 503 4.23 26.24 19.52
N TYR A 504 4.76 25.03 19.38
CA TYR A 504 6.13 24.73 19.74
C TYR A 504 7.16 25.44 18.84
N LEU A 505 6.94 25.38 17.51
CA LEU A 505 7.72 26.14 16.54
C LEU A 505 7.60 27.65 16.76
N PHE A 506 6.38 28.12 17.00
CA PHE A 506 6.10 29.54 17.22
C PHE A 506 6.88 30.09 18.43
N LEU A 507 6.86 29.39 19.57
CA LEU A 507 7.59 29.82 20.76
C LEU A 507 9.11 29.92 20.53
N ALA A 508 9.70 28.97 19.78
CA ALA A 508 11.12 29.00 19.46
C ALA A 508 11.46 30.17 18.52
N LEU A 509 10.62 30.42 17.52
CA LEU A 509 10.77 31.53 16.58
C LEU A 509 10.56 32.90 17.26
N GLU A 510 9.60 33.00 18.17
CA GLU A 510 9.35 34.21 18.96
C GLU A 510 10.59 34.59 19.78
N ARG A 511 11.19 33.62 20.47
CA ARG A 511 12.41 33.84 21.25
C ARG A 511 13.60 34.19 20.36
N LEU A 512 13.73 33.57 19.19
CA LEU A 512 14.75 33.93 18.21
C LEU A 512 14.61 35.40 17.80
N ARG A 513 13.38 35.83 17.52
CA ARG A 513 13.07 37.23 17.19
C ARG A 513 13.43 38.17 18.34
N ILE A 514 13.14 37.80 19.60
CA ILE A 514 13.54 38.59 20.78
C ILE A 514 15.07 38.73 20.85
N ALA A 515 15.82 37.68 20.56
CA ALA A 515 17.28 37.74 20.49
C ALA A 515 17.76 38.74 19.41
N GLU A 516 17.16 38.73 18.23
CA GLU A 516 17.50 39.64 17.13
C GLU A 516 17.19 41.11 17.47
N ILE A 517 15.98 41.41 17.95
CA ILE A 517 15.57 42.81 18.24
C ILE A 517 16.28 43.38 19.48
N SER A 518 16.71 42.52 20.41
CA SER A 518 17.44 42.94 21.61
C SER A 518 18.92 43.21 21.36
N GLY A 519 19.36 43.21 20.10
CA GLY A 519 20.71 43.59 19.69
C GLY A 519 21.53 42.49 19.02
N LYS A 520 20.90 41.38 18.60
CA LYS A 520 21.52 40.23 17.93
C LYS A 520 22.62 39.55 18.74
N ASN A 521 23.25 38.53 18.19
CA ASN A 521 24.35 37.78 18.79
C ASN A 521 24.03 37.29 20.22
N LYS A 522 22.83 36.74 20.41
CA LYS A 522 22.29 36.33 21.72
C LYS A 522 21.50 35.04 21.63
N VAL A 523 21.42 34.32 22.75
CA VAL A 523 20.47 33.23 22.95
C VAL A 523 19.33 33.70 23.85
N CYS A 524 18.09 33.55 23.40
CA CYS A 524 16.90 33.84 24.18
C CYS A 524 16.14 32.54 24.49
N PHE A 525 15.78 32.36 25.75
CA PHE A 525 15.10 31.16 26.25
C PHE A 525 13.99 31.48 27.28
N GLU A 526 13.68 32.76 27.46
CA GLU A 526 12.62 33.28 28.33
C GLU A 526 11.78 34.30 27.57
N SER A 527 10.47 34.20 27.72
CA SER A 527 9.51 35.15 27.16
C SER A 527 9.02 36.06 28.30
N ASN A 528 9.72 37.17 28.59
CA ASN A 528 9.25 38.13 29.60
C ASN A 528 8.04 38.93 29.07
N GLU A 529 7.04 39.19 29.92
CA GLU A 529 5.86 39.99 29.56
C GLU A 529 6.21 41.42 29.09
N GLU A 530 7.38 41.95 29.46
CA GLU A 530 7.89 43.24 28.97
C GLU A 530 8.18 43.26 27.45
N PHE A 531 8.29 42.09 26.82
CA PHE A 531 8.44 41.94 25.37
C PHE A 531 7.13 41.48 24.67
N ARG A 532 5.94 41.78 25.23
CA ARG A 532 4.69 41.70 24.45
C ARG A 532 4.87 42.54 23.19
N ILE A 533 4.89 41.85 22.05
CA ILE A 533 5.22 42.37 20.72
C ILE A 533 4.46 43.66 20.47
N GLN A 534 5.16 44.78 20.39
CA GLN A 534 4.60 45.99 19.82
C GLN A 534 4.51 45.74 18.30
N HIS A 535 3.37 45.23 17.85
CA HIS A 535 3.16 44.97 16.43
C HIS A 535 3.25 46.29 15.65
N ASN A 536 4.06 46.28 14.59
CA ASN A 536 4.28 47.45 13.76
C ASN A 536 3.08 47.79 12.87
N GLY A 537 2.02 46.96 12.89
CA GLY A 537 0.76 47.14 12.18
C GLY A 537 -0.17 45.92 12.36
N LYS A 538 -1.41 46.06 11.90
CA LYS A 538 -2.42 44.99 11.81
C LYS A 538 -2.93 44.86 10.38
N VAL A 539 -2.91 43.64 9.85
CA VAL A 539 -3.42 43.33 8.50
C VAL A 539 -4.50 42.27 8.60
N LEU A 540 -5.58 42.43 7.84
CA LEU A 540 -6.56 41.37 7.60
C LEU A 540 -6.45 40.88 6.16
N ILE A 541 -6.18 39.59 5.99
CA ILE A 541 -6.11 38.91 4.69
C ILE A 541 -7.44 38.19 4.44
N VAL A 542 -8.02 38.40 3.26
CA VAL A 542 -9.28 37.76 2.86
C VAL A 542 -9.09 37.09 1.51
N ASP A 543 -8.98 35.76 1.49
CA ASP A 543 -8.74 35.01 0.25
C ASP A 543 -9.33 33.60 0.36
N THR A 544 -9.86 33.06 -0.74
CA THR A 544 -10.39 31.68 -0.76
C THR A 544 -9.28 30.64 -0.91
N ASP A 545 -8.09 31.03 -1.34
CA ASP A 545 -6.92 30.16 -1.44
C ASP A 545 -6.12 30.15 -0.12
N SER A 546 -6.23 29.04 0.62
CA SER A 546 -5.52 28.80 1.88
C SER A 546 -4.00 28.83 1.72
N THR A 547 -3.49 28.46 0.54
CA THR A 547 -2.05 28.50 0.23
C THR A 547 -1.57 29.94 0.17
N ASN A 548 -2.34 30.81 -0.49
CA ASN A 548 -2.02 32.23 -0.60
C ASN A 548 -2.13 32.94 0.77
N ILE A 549 -3.13 32.60 1.59
CA ILE A 549 -3.23 33.09 2.97
C ILE A 549 -1.98 32.72 3.75
N SER A 550 -1.58 31.43 3.73
CA SER A 550 -0.45 30.93 4.49
C SER A 550 0.86 31.61 4.07
N LEU A 551 1.04 31.83 2.76
CA LEU A 551 2.17 32.57 2.20
C LEU A 551 2.18 34.03 2.67
N LEU A 552 1.09 34.78 2.52
CA LEU A 552 1.06 36.19 2.91
C LEU A 552 1.23 36.38 4.41
N ARG A 553 0.57 35.54 5.22
CA ARG A 553 0.72 35.50 6.67
C ARG A 553 2.19 35.33 7.06
N THR A 554 2.84 34.31 6.52
CA THR A 554 4.26 34.00 6.71
C THR A 554 5.16 35.23 6.52
N PHE A 555 5.01 35.93 5.39
CA PHE A 555 5.88 37.06 5.07
C PHE A 555 5.54 38.31 5.88
N LEU A 556 4.27 38.58 6.18
CA LEU A 556 3.86 39.75 6.97
C LEU A 556 4.20 39.59 8.47
N GLU A 557 3.99 38.41 9.04
CA GLU A 557 4.36 38.12 10.43
C GLU A 557 5.88 38.19 10.63
N LYS A 558 6.68 37.76 9.65
CA LYS A 558 8.15 37.95 9.64
C LYS A 558 8.52 39.43 9.79
N GLU A 559 7.78 40.33 9.15
CA GLU A 559 7.98 41.78 9.24
C GLU A 559 7.44 42.40 10.55
N GLY A 560 6.85 41.61 11.45
CA GLY A 560 6.33 42.08 12.75
C GLY A 560 4.92 42.66 12.70
N ILE A 561 4.17 42.33 11.65
CA ILE A 561 2.79 42.75 11.47
C ILE A 561 1.88 41.66 12.03
N GLU A 562 0.86 42.06 12.80
CA GLU A 562 -0.18 41.15 13.27
C GLU A 562 -1.13 40.80 12.12
N VAL A 563 -1.36 39.51 11.87
CA VAL A 563 -2.14 39.05 10.73
C VAL A 563 -3.39 38.28 11.17
N PHE A 564 -4.53 38.82 10.77
CA PHE A 564 -5.83 38.15 10.81
C PHE A 564 -6.15 37.60 9.42
N SER A 565 -6.86 36.48 9.34
CA SER A 565 -7.25 35.94 8.04
C SER A 565 -8.60 35.24 8.06
N THR A 566 -9.29 35.26 6.92
CA THR A 566 -10.52 34.51 6.68
C THR A 566 -10.70 34.22 5.19
N ASP A 567 -11.60 33.31 4.85
CA ASP A 567 -11.89 32.88 3.49
C ASP A 567 -13.17 33.47 2.88
N ASN A 568 -13.89 34.30 3.63
CA ASN A 568 -15.20 34.84 3.21
C ASN A 568 -15.46 36.26 3.68
N GLY A 569 -16.24 37.01 2.89
CA GLY A 569 -16.45 38.44 3.13
C GLY A 569 -17.31 38.77 4.36
N ILE A 570 -18.15 37.86 4.86
CA ILE A 570 -18.98 38.12 6.05
C ILE A 570 -18.11 38.09 7.31
N ASP A 571 -17.29 37.05 7.45
CA ASP A 571 -16.38 36.91 8.58
C ASP A 571 -15.30 37.99 8.52
N ALA A 572 -14.86 38.39 7.33
CA ALA A 572 -13.94 39.52 7.13
C ALA A 572 -14.49 40.83 7.70
N PHE A 573 -15.77 41.14 7.45
CA PHE A 573 -16.40 42.34 8.01
C PHE A 573 -16.46 42.29 9.54
N THR A 574 -16.77 41.12 10.10
CA THR A 574 -16.80 40.89 11.56
C THR A 574 -15.42 41.09 12.18
N LEU A 575 -14.39 40.45 11.60
CA LEU A 575 -13.00 40.59 12.05
C LEU A 575 -12.48 42.02 11.92
N ALA A 576 -12.88 42.75 10.87
CA ALA A 576 -12.51 44.16 10.70
C ALA A 576 -13.13 45.04 11.79
N LEU A 577 -14.37 44.78 12.21
CA LEU A 577 -15.01 45.50 13.32
C LEU A 577 -14.33 45.23 14.66
N GLU A 578 -13.99 43.98 14.93
CA GLU A 578 -13.40 43.53 16.19
C GLU A 578 -11.94 43.98 16.35
N ASN A 579 -11.13 43.79 15.30
CA ASN A 579 -9.68 43.91 15.40
C ASN A 579 -9.12 45.25 14.88
N GLN A 580 -9.92 46.00 14.13
CA GLN A 580 -9.58 47.32 13.55
C GLN A 580 -8.20 47.27 12.84
N PRO A 581 -8.06 46.48 11.77
CA PRO A 581 -6.80 46.40 11.02
C PRO A 581 -6.45 47.73 10.36
N ASP A 582 -5.16 48.02 10.23
CA ASP A 582 -4.67 49.20 9.51
C ASP A 582 -4.94 49.09 8.01
N ILE A 583 -4.95 47.86 7.48
CA ILE A 583 -5.18 47.57 6.07
C ILE A 583 -5.82 46.19 5.86
N ILE A 584 -6.68 46.08 4.86
CA ILE A 584 -7.30 44.83 4.40
C ILE A 584 -6.75 44.48 3.02
N VAL A 585 -6.23 43.26 2.87
CA VAL A 585 -5.80 42.69 1.60
C VAL A 585 -6.80 41.62 1.19
N SER A 586 -7.62 41.90 0.18
CA SER A 586 -8.77 41.05 -0.16
C SER A 586 -8.72 40.59 -1.60
N GLU A 587 -8.97 39.31 -1.83
CA GLU A 587 -9.40 38.80 -3.13
C GLU A 587 -10.76 39.41 -3.50
N LEU A 588 -11.02 39.60 -4.80
CA LEU A 588 -12.32 40.09 -5.29
C LEU A 588 -13.38 39.00 -5.26
N MET A 589 -13.01 37.79 -5.69
CA MET A 589 -13.91 36.64 -5.76
C MET A 589 -13.88 35.87 -4.44
N LEU A 590 -14.79 36.22 -3.53
CA LEU A 590 -14.92 35.61 -2.20
C LEU A 590 -16.20 34.82 -2.05
N ASN A 591 -16.22 33.91 -1.07
CA ASN A 591 -17.42 33.21 -0.64
C ASN A 591 -18.33 34.09 0.22
N LYS A 592 -19.65 33.81 0.17
CA LYS A 592 -20.75 34.47 0.92
C LYS A 592 -20.99 35.96 0.57
N LEU A 593 -19.93 36.78 0.56
CA LEU A 593 -19.94 38.20 0.21
C LEU A 593 -18.68 38.49 -0.60
N ASP A 594 -18.85 39.01 -1.82
CA ASP A 594 -17.72 39.35 -2.71
C ASP A 594 -16.89 40.54 -2.18
N GLY A 595 -15.67 40.72 -2.69
CA GLY A 595 -14.76 41.77 -2.22
C GLY A 595 -15.35 43.18 -2.38
N PHE A 596 -16.14 43.40 -3.43
CA PHE A 596 -16.85 44.67 -3.63
C PHE A 596 -17.95 44.91 -2.58
N GLY A 597 -18.73 43.88 -2.26
CA GLY A 597 -19.73 43.92 -1.20
C GLY A 597 -19.09 44.14 0.17
N LEU A 598 -17.97 43.48 0.45
CA LEU A 598 -17.18 43.70 1.66
C LEU A 598 -16.75 45.16 1.79
N ARG A 599 -16.10 45.74 0.77
CA ARG A 599 -15.69 47.16 0.82
C ARG A 599 -16.88 48.11 0.96
N THR A 600 -18.00 47.83 0.29
CA THR A 600 -19.23 48.63 0.41
C THR A 600 -19.75 48.63 1.85
N ASN A 601 -19.77 47.46 2.51
CA ASN A 601 -20.18 47.34 3.90
C ASN A 601 -19.23 48.08 4.85
N LEU A 602 -17.92 47.97 4.62
CA LEU A 602 -16.90 48.67 5.41
C LEU A 602 -17.06 50.19 5.31
N MET A 603 -17.32 50.72 4.10
CA MET A 603 -17.55 52.15 3.85
C MET A 603 -18.81 52.70 4.53
N ASN A 604 -19.86 51.89 4.63
CA ASN A 604 -21.12 52.27 5.26
C ASN A 604 -21.09 52.22 6.80
N ASN A 605 -19.97 51.81 7.39
CA ASN A 605 -19.81 51.71 8.84
C ASN A 605 -18.76 52.70 9.35
N SER A 606 -19.14 53.53 10.33
CA SER A 606 -18.29 54.61 10.86
C SER A 606 -17.00 54.13 11.51
N LYS A 607 -16.92 52.87 11.94
CA LYS A 607 -15.71 52.29 12.55
C LYS A 607 -14.72 51.75 11.53
N THR A 608 -15.16 51.37 10.33
CA THR A 608 -14.32 50.64 9.37
C THR A 608 -14.09 51.38 8.05
N LYS A 609 -14.80 52.49 7.83
CA LYS A 609 -14.73 53.27 6.58
C LYS A 609 -13.32 53.80 6.24
N ASP A 610 -12.52 54.06 7.27
CA ASP A 610 -11.18 54.65 7.15
C ASP A 610 -10.07 53.59 7.03
N ILE A 611 -10.42 52.30 7.09
CA ILE A 611 -9.46 51.21 6.91
C ILE A 611 -9.03 51.16 5.44
N GLU A 612 -7.71 51.12 5.23
CA GLU A 612 -7.11 50.99 3.90
C GLU A 612 -7.42 49.64 3.28
N PHE A 613 -7.53 49.59 1.95
CA PHE A 613 -8.02 48.40 1.26
C PHE A 613 -7.28 48.14 -0.05
N ILE A 614 -6.79 46.91 -0.23
CA ILE A 614 -6.12 46.43 -1.44
C ILE A 614 -6.92 45.28 -2.04
N TYR A 615 -7.16 45.35 -3.36
CA TYR A 615 -7.70 44.21 -4.09
C TYR A 615 -6.61 43.35 -4.73
N LEU A 616 -6.77 42.04 -4.62
CA LEU A 616 -6.06 41.03 -5.40
C LEU A 616 -7.07 40.37 -6.35
N SER A 617 -6.72 40.15 -7.62
CA SER A 617 -7.65 39.50 -8.57
C SER A 617 -6.95 38.95 -9.81
N TYR A 618 -7.41 37.80 -10.33
CA TYR A 618 -7.07 37.32 -11.68
C TYR A 618 -7.83 38.08 -12.79
N LYS A 619 -8.92 38.75 -12.45
CA LYS A 619 -9.75 39.54 -13.36
C LYS A 619 -9.55 41.02 -13.06
N LYS A 620 -8.56 41.64 -13.73
CA LYS A 620 -8.29 43.08 -13.67
C LYS A 620 -8.57 43.70 -15.04
N ASP A 621 -9.85 43.90 -15.34
CA ASP A 621 -10.33 44.60 -16.53
C ASP A 621 -10.82 46.02 -16.19
N ASP A 622 -11.14 46.81 -17.22
CA ASP A 622 -11.57 48.22 -17.06
C ASP A 622 -12.80 48.36 -16.14
N GLU A 623 -13.77 47.44 -16.25
CA GLU A 623 -14.98 47.43 -15.42
C GLU A 623 -14.65 47.22 -13.93
N THR A 624 -13.78 46.25 -13.65
CA THR A 624 -13.34 45.94 -12.28
C THR A 624 -12.59 47.12 -11.67
N VAL A 625 -11.70 47.74 -12.44
CA VAL A 625 -10.93 48.92 -12.01
C VAL A 625 -11.85 50.11 -11.76
N GLU A 626 -12.80 50.39 -12.66
CA GLU A 626 -13.76 51.48 -12.50
C GLU A 626 -14.63 51.29 -11.24
N ARG A 627 -15.09 50.06 -10.99
CA ARG A 627 -15.90 49.73 -9.81
C ARG A 627 -15.10 49.89 -8.50
N ALA A 628 -13.83 49.48 -8.49
CA ALA A 628 -12.96 49.64 -7.33
C ALA A 628 -12.66 51.11 -7.01
N ILE A 629 -12.40 51.94 -8.03
CA ILE A 629 -12.19 53.39 -7.88
C ILE A 629 -13.43 54.06 -7.27
N LYS A 630 -14.65 53.68 -7.70
CA LYS A 630 -15.91 54.19 -7.11
C LYS A 630 -16.06 53.87 -5.62
N LEU A 631 -15.38 52.82 -5.13
CA LEU A 631 -15.35 52.42 -3.72
C LEU A 631 -14.12 52.95 -2.96
N GLY A 632 -13.39 53.89 -3.57
CA GLY A 632 -12.21 54.51 -2.97
C GLY A 632 -10.99 53.59 -2.88
N VAL A 633 -10.97 52.48 -3.61
CA VAL A 633 -9.81 51.57 -3.63
C VAL A 633 -8.82 52.01 -4.69
N THR A 634 -7.62 52.37 -4.27
CA THR A 634 -6.56 52.93 -5.13
C THR A 634 -5.55 51.88 -5.60
N ILE A 635 -5.51 50.71 -4.95
CA ILE A 635 -4.54 49.65 -5.22
C ILE A 635 -5.25 48.34 -5.59
N ILE A 636 -4.98 47.87 -6.81
CA ILE A 636 -5.48 46.61 -7.35
C ILE A 636 -4.31 45.87 -8.01
N LEU A 637 -3.94 44.72 -7.46
CA LEU A 637 -2.88 43.87 -8.00
C LEU A 637 -3.48 42.72 -8.80
N HIS A 638 -2.94 42.49 -9.99
CA HIS A 638 -3.33 41.36 -10.84
C HIS A 638 -2.60 40.09 -10.37
N LYS A 639 -3.32 38.98 -10.19
CA LYS A 639 -2.71 37.67 -9.88
C LYS A 639 -2.19 37.01 -11.16
N PRO A 640 -0.94 36.48 -11.19
CA PRO A 640 0.04 36.47 -10.11
C PRO A 640 0.73 37.83 -9.92
N TYR A 641 1.00 38.21 -8.67
CA TYR A 641 1.69 39.45 -8.28
C TYR A 641 3.08 39.18 -7.71
N LEU A 642 3.93 40.21 -7.70
CA LEU A 642 5.22 40.15 -7.02
C LEU A 642 5.00 40.29 -5.51
N LEU A 643 5.43 39.29 -4.74
CA LEU A 643 5.23 39.30 -3.29
C LEU A 643 5.92 40.49 -2.61
N SER A 644 7.14 40.82 -3.04
CA SER A 644 7.89 41.97 -2.53
C SER A 644 7.18 43.31 -2.77
N GLU A 645 6.42 43.44 -3.86
CA GLU A 645 5.62 44.64 -4.16
C GLU A 645 4.48 44.78 -3.16
N LEU A 646 3.69 43.72 -2.96
CA LEU A 646 2.57 43.73 -2.01
C LEU A 646 3.05 43.99 -0.57
N ILE A 647 4.08 43.30 -0.11
CA ILE A 647 4.65 43.51 1.24
C ILE A 647 5.16 44.94 1.40
N GLY A 648 5.82 45.49 0.37
CA GLY A 648 6.29 46.88 0.37
C GLY A 648 5.16 47.89 0.49
N ILE A 649 4.06 47.68 -0.25
CA ILE A 649 2.85 48.52 -0.18
C ILE A 649 2.25 48.47 1.22
N VAL A 650 2.01 47.26 1.75
CA VAL A 650 1.42 47.06 3.08
C VAL A 650 2.26 47.76 4.16
N LYS A 651 3.58 47.56 4.16
CA LYS A 651 4.48 48.22 5.11
C LYS A 651 4.41 49.73 5.03
N LYS A 652 4.41 50.28 3.81
CA LYS A 652 4.34 51.73 3.60
C LYS A 652 3.01 52.30 4.09
N THR A 653 1.89 51.67 3.75
CA THR A 653 0.56 52.12 4.19
C THR A 653 0.43 52.11 5.72
N ILE A 654 0.95 51.07 6.38
CA ILE A 654 0.97 51.00 7.84
C ILE A 654 1.83 52.12 8.46
N GLN A 655 2.97 52.44 7.84
CA GLN A 655 3.82 53.56 8.28
C GLN A 655 3.11 54.91 8.10
N ASP A 656 2.47 55.14 6.96
CA ASP A 656 1.76 56.39 6.63
C ASP A 656 0.55 56.62 7.55
N ASN A 657 -0.17 55.57 7.97
CA ASN A 657 -1.30 55.67 8.91
C ASN A 657 -0.89 55.98 10.36
N ARG A 658 0.40 55.83 10.69
CA ARG A 658 0.95 56.06 12.03
C ARG A 658 1.76 57.36 12.15
N ALA A 659 2.03 58.04 11.04
CA ALA A 659 2.71 59.34 10.97
C ALA A 659 1.71 60.51 11.08
#